data_AF-A0A0W1KZ67-F1
#
_entry.id   AF-A0A0W1KZ67-F1
#
_cell.length_a   1.000
_cell.length_b   1.000
_cell.length_c   1.000
_cell.angle_alpha   90.00
_cell.angle_beta   90.00
_cell.angle_gamma   90.00
#
_symmetry.space_group_name_H-M   'P 1'
#
loop_
_entity.id
_entity.type
_entity.pdbx_description
1 polymer ?
#
loop_
_entity_poly.entity_id
_entity_poly.type
_entity_poly.pdbx_seq_one_letter_code
_entity_poly.pdbx_strand_id
1 'polypeptide(L)'
;MDDKRSEKQKIAGANANQKQLDAATKAHNRQKDINEKNAISENEKAVREAKKTERELNNKLRNISQNINTNQIQGTRARQVISNFKNRKSIDSSFNSKISKLFTKKQIAVQKETTARMNIMNIKAKKKGKNSMNAMRTLLRHMLRIKQRQTEEWIPEDSHLNLYYHDEKYYTHEEFLEIQNDVYDSIINDKAKDVNNRGDKRNKKDVKKYSDLRSSYKRKVLTIADSDKELTDLINKLETGDGRELNSENETIKQDIELMRKKLRENVENSEIPTGRKAQKYKIIDSFIQHRDTHIKKKNYKRVCNSERENVVSEVSFKIPHNNKNLGIDQKEYLDSVKSFFEKAPFLKNHKILAGCTHFDESNRIGLSEEEVTGANVHLVMDCKSSENNRYQWRKSMIDFARSQQEKLNNEFDMDFNIKAKGYDLTEKEICHVGQLLQLSFYKHVQLDLFLKKSIKLKFVAEEDRNNSTYILACLEQELAIQDRLSSRYNMQHEQNLKEQQKLNEIKQEMAQEKAKLKAAEENLKQKDKALEEANKEIEKLAQQVTTQQEKEKDLDKSIDEKSKQKKELSSDILSKVGQKDQLQQDIERLENKQLDQAIKKVDAWMDTVIKSKYKNDDDTDGSGGFGTLTTIAAARAIDTLEENQPELGEKIKTTAVKFEGENIVKENLKISNNLKNEKNDKNTSSKFKR
;
A
#
# COMPACT_ATOMS: atom_id res chain seq x y z
N MET A 1 9.77 13.01 -64.08
CA MET A 1 8.94 11.95 -63.45
C MET A 1 9.77 11.00 -62.58
N ASP A 2 11.09 11.20 -62.45
CA ASP A 2 12.00 10.24 -61.81
C ASP A 2 12.12 10.34 -60.28
N ASP A 3 11.82 11.49 -59.67
CA ASP A 3 11.93 11.67 -58.21
C ASP A 3 10.90 10.87 -57.39
N LYS A 4 9.67 10.71 -57.91
CA LYS A 4 8.60 9.96 -57.19
C LYS A 4 8.83 8.45 -57.14
N ARG A 5 9.70 7.89 -58.00
CA ARG A 5 10.05 6.46 -58.01
C ARG A 5 11.11 6.12 -56.96
N SER A 6 12.09 7.01 -56.78
CA SER A 6 13.16 6.91 -55.77
C SER A 6 12.59 6.94 -54.34
N GLU A 7 11.60 7.81 -54.10
CA GLU A 7 11.01 7.99 -52.78
C GLU A 7 10.09 6.82 -52.37
N LYS A 8 9.30 6.29 -53.32
CA LYS A 8 8.51 5.06 -53.09
C LYS A 8 9.36 3.83 -52.79
N GLN A 9 10.53 3.70 -53.44
CA GLN A 9 11.46 2.59 -53.16
C GLN A 9 12.13 2.72 -51.79
N LYS A 10 12.49 3.94 -51.36
CA LYS A 10 13.01 4.18 -50.00
C LYS A 10 11.98 3.90 -48.90
N ILE A 11 10.72 4.31 -49.10
CA ILE A 11 9.61 4.02 -48.17
C ILE A 11 9.31 2.52 -48.10
N ALA A 12 9.34 1.81 -49.25
CA ALA A 12 9.17 0.37 -49.29
C ALA A 12 10.30 -0.39 -48.57
N GLY A 13 11.56 0.06 -48.74
CA GLY A 13 12.72 -0.49 -48.03
C GLY A 13 12.67 -0.25 -46.52
N ALA A 14 12.28 0.95 -46.09
CA ALA A 14 12.08 1.27 -44.67
C ALA A 14 10.97 0.42 -44.03
N ASN A 15 9.84 0.23 -44.72
CA ASN A 15 8.75 -0.63 -44.25
C ASN A 15 9.13 -2.11 -44.19
N ALA A 16 9.97 -2.60 -45.11
CA ALA A 16 10.48 -3.96 -45.07
C ALA A 16 11.43 -4.18 -43.88
N ASN A 17 12.32 -3.21 -43.62
CA ASN A 17 13.22 -3.25 -42.47
C ASN A 17 12.46 -3.16 -41.14
N GLN A 18 11.42 -2.33 -41.05
CA GLN A 18 10.56 -2.25 -39.86
C GLN A 18 9.83 -3.59 -39.60
N LYS A 19 9.27 -4.22 -40.65
CA LYS A 19 8.63 -5.54 -40.52
C LYS A 19 9.61 -6.63 -40.09
N GLN A 20 10.85 -6.60 -40.58
CA GLN A 20 11.90 -7.53 -40.12
C GLN A 20 12.27 -7.30 -38.66
N LEU A 21 12.38 -6.03 -38.24
CA LEU A 21 12.65 -5.67 -36.84
C LEU A 21 11.52 -6.14 -35.92
N ASP A 22 10.26 -5.87 -36.28
CA ASP A 22 9.09 -6.29 -35.49
C ASP A 22 8.99 -7.82 -35.39
N ALA A 23 9.29 -8.54 -36.48
CA ALA A 23 9.35 -9.99 -36.48
C ALA A 23 10.48 -10.54 -35.60
N ALA A 24 11.66 -9.92 -35.64
CA ALA A 24 12.80 -10.27 -34.79
C ALA A 24 12.52 -9.99 -33.31
N THR A 25 11.92 -8.86 -32.97
CA THR A 25 11.50 -8.52 -31.59
C THR A 25 10.43 -9.49 -31.08
N LYS A 26 9.45 -9.85 -31.91
CA LYS A 26 8.41 -10.82 -31.55
C LYS A 26 8.99 -12.23 -31.36
N ALA A 27 9.94 -12.64 -32.19
CA ALA A 27 10.64 -13.91 -32.04
C ALA A 27 11.51 -13.94 -30.77
N HIS A 28 12.26 -12.87 -30.49
CA HIS A 28 13.04 -12.72 -29.28
C HIS A 28 12.18 -12.78 -28.01
N ASN A 29 11.06 -12.05 -27.97
CA ASN A 29 10.14 -12.07 -26.83
C ASN A 29 9.50 -13.46 -26.63
N ARG A 30 9.12 -14.15 -27.71
CA ARG A 30 8.62 -15.53 -27.63
C ARG A 30 9.67 -16.49 -27.09
N GLN A 31 10.93 -16.37 -27.53
CA GLN A 31 12.01 -17.22 -27.04
C GLN A 31 12.31 -16.95 -25.55
N LYS A 32 12.26 -15.68 -25.15
CA LYS A 32 12.38 -15.26 -23.75
C LYS A 32 11.26 -15.89 -22.90
N ASP A 33 10.00 -15.76 -23.31
CA ASP A 33 8.84 -16.37 -22.63
C ASP A 33 8.95 -17.90 -22.49
N ILE A 34 9.49 -18.57 -23.52
CA ILE A 34 9.69 -20.02 -23.53
C ILE A 34 10.81 -20.40 -22.55
N ASN A 35 11.95 -19.71 -22.59
CA ASN A 35 13.07 -19.96 -21.69
C ASN A 35 12.65 -19.71 -20.22
N GLU A 36 11.86 -18.66 -19.96
CA GLU A 36 11.30 -18.38 -18.64
C GLU A 36 10.37 -19.50 -18.15
N LYS A 37 9.44 -19.97 -19.01
CA LYS A 37 8.55 -21.09 -18.67
C LYS A 37 9.32 -22.37 -18.38
N ASN A 38 10.38 -22.65 -19.14
CA ASN A 38 11.23 -23.82 -18.93
C ASN A 38 11.99 -23.72 -17.60
N ALA A 39 12.61 -22.56 -17.31
CA ALA A 39 13.34 -22.34 -16.05
C ALA A 39 12.43 -22.44 -14.80
N ILE A 40 11.19 -21.95 -14.89
CA ILE A 40 10.19 -22.11 -13.82
C ILE A 40 9.81 -23.59 -13.69
N SER A 41 9.50 -24.26 -14.81
CA SER A 41 9.09 -25.67 -14.80
C SER A 41 10.18 -26.59 -14.25
N GLU A 42 11.45 -26.35 -14.61
CA GLU A 42 12.60 -27.12 -14.12
C GLU A 42 12.83 -26.90 -12.63
N ASN A 43 12.81 -25.65 -12.15
CA ASN A 43 12.91 -25.37 -10.72
C ASN A 43 11.70 -25.90 -9.94
N GLU A 44 10.48 -25.83 -10.49
CA GLU A 44 9.31 -26.44 -9.87
C GLU A 44 9.43 -27.96 -9.77
N LYS A 45 10.00 -28.61 -10.80
CA LYS A 45 10.27 -30.04 -10.79
C LYS A 45 11.32 -30.39 -9.74
N ALA A 46 12.42 -29.65 -9.66
CA ALA A 46 13.46 -29.81 -8.63
C ALA A 46 12.87 -29.67 -7.22
N VAL A 47 12.09 -28.62 -6.97
CA VAL A 47 11.39 -28.42 -5.69
C VAL A 47 10.44 -29.57 -5.37
N ARG A 48 9.73 -30.12 -6.37
CA ARG A 48 8.85 -31.29 -6.17
C ARG A 48 9.63 -32.55 -5.82
N GLU A 49 10.74 -32.82 -6.51
CA GLU A 49 11.61 -33.97 -6.24
C GLU A 49 12.30 -33.87 -4.88
N ALA A 50 12.78 -32.68 -4.51
CA ALA A 50 13.33 -32.39 -3.19
C ALA A 50 12.29 -32.63 -2.08
N LYS A 51 11.07 -32.11 -2.23
CA LYS A 51 9.96 -32.34 -1.29
C LYS A 51 9.56 -33.81 -1.18
N LYS A 52 9.60 -34.57 -2.29
CA LYS A 52 9.34 -36.01 -2.27
C LYS A 52 10.38 -36.73 -1.42
N THR A 53 11.65 -36.40 -1.60
CA THR A 53 12.77 -36.97 -0.84
C THR A 53 12.67 -36.63 0.66
N GLU A 54 12.33 -35.38 1.00
CA GLU A 54 12.10 -34.95 2.39
C GLU A 54 10.94 -35.71 3.05
N ARG A 55 9.85 -35.97 2.32
CA ARG A 55 8.74 -36.80 2.80
C ARG A 55 9.16 -38.24 3.09
N GLU A 56 9.90 -38.86 2.18
CA GLU A 56 10.41 -40.23 2.37
C GLU A 56 11.28 -40.33 3.62
N LEU A 57 12.12 -39.31 3.86
CA LEU A 57 12.95 -39.22 5.05
C LEU A 57 12.13 -38.98 6.33
N ASN A 58 11.16 -38.06 6.30
CA ASN A 58 10.22 -37.85 7.41
C ASN A 58 9.45 -39.12 7.79
N ASN A 59 9.06 -39.93 6.81
CA ASN A 59 8.43 -41.23 7.04
C ASN A 59 9.38 -42.20 7.74
N LYS A 60 10.66 -42.26 7.32
CA LYS A 60 11.68 -43.06 8.00
C LYS A 60 11.87 -42.63 9.45
N LEU A 61 11.92 -41.33 9.72
CA LEU A 61 12.02 -40.80 11.09
C LEU A 61 10.80 -41.12 11.94
N ARG A 62 9.60 -41.04 11.35
CA ARG A 62 8.37 -41.42 12.04
C ARG A 62 8.42 -42.89 12.46
N ASN A 63 8.85 -43.77 11.56
CA ASN A 63 9.05 -45.19 11.86
C ASN A 63 10.09 -45.40 12.98
N ILE A 64 11.22 -44.70 12.93
CA ILE A 64 12.24 -44.74 13.99
C ILE A 64 11.66 -44.26 15.34
N SER A 65 10.99 -43.11 15.34
CA SER A 65 10.39 -42.52 16.55
C SER A 65 9.30 -43.40 17.18
N GLN A 66 8.58 -44.17 16.37
CA GLN A 66 7.57 -45.13 16.84
C GLN A 66 8.20 -46.27 17.64
N ASN A 67 9.40 -46.72 17.22
CA ASN A 67 10.10 -47.85 17.81
C ASN A 67 11.02 -47.46 18.99
N ILE A 68 11.39 -46.18 19.11
CA ILE A 68 12.21 -45.69 20.23
C ILE A 68 11.42 -45.68 21.54
N ASN A 69 12.07 -46.17 22.60
CA ASN A 69 11.64 -45.97 23.97
C ASN A 69 12.06 -44.57 24.44
N THR A 70 11.08 -43.66 24.55
CA THR A 70 11.33 -42.25 24.91
C THR A 70 12.01 -42.08 26.27
N ASN A 71 11.95 -43.06 27.16
CA ASN A 71 12.63 -42.99 28.46
C ASN A 71 14.16 -43.07 28.36
N GLN A 72 14.69 -43.65 27.27
CA GLN A 72 16.14 -43.83 27.05
C GLN A 72 16.81 -42.56 26.50
N ILE A 73 16.04 -41.64 25.90
CA ILE A 73 16.56 -40.40 25.34
C ILE A 73 17.06 -39.47 26.46
N GLN A 74 18.30 -39.00 26.33
CA GLN A 74 18.86 -38.04 27.29
C GLN A 74 18.23 -36.65 27.16
N GLY A 75 17.89 -36.04 28.30
CA GLY A 75 17.36 -34.68 28.38
C GLY A 75 15.83 -34.58 28.31
N THR A 76 15.23 -33.89 29.28
CA THR A 76 13.77 -33.76 29.43
C THR A 76 13.09 -33.06 28.24
N ARG A 77 13.75 -32.08 27.62
CA ARG A 77 13.19 -31.37 26.46
C ARG A 77 13.14 -32.24 25.21
N ALA A 78 14.22 -32.97 24.92
CA ALA A 78 14.30 -33.89 23.78
C ALA A 78 13.23 -34.98 23.91
N ARG A 79 13.13 -35.60 25.10
CA ARG A 79 12.07 -36.57 25.43
C ARG A 79 10.67 -36.06 25.15
N GLN A 80 10.35 -34.87 25.63
CA GLN A 80 9.02 -34.28 25.45
C GLN A 80 8.73 -34.01 23.96
N VAL A 81 9.70 -33.47 23.23
CA VAL A 81 9.54 -33.12 21.82
C VAL A 81 9.38 -34.38 20.95
N ILE A 82 10.18 -35.41 21.18
CA ILE A 82 10.08 -36.69 20.48
C ILE A 82 8.80 -37.43 20.86
N SER A 83 8.42 -37.46 22.14
CA SER A 83 7.16 -38.07 22.56
C SER A 83 5.94 -37.39 21.92
N ASN A 84 5.93 -36.05 21.85
CA ASN A 84 4.89 -35.32 21.14
C ASN A 84 4.89 -35.66 19.63
N PHE A 85 6.06 -35.75 18.99
CA PHE A 85 6.17 -36.15 17.58
C PHE A 85 5.67 -37.57 17.32
N LYS A 86 6.02 -38.52 18.20
CA LYS A 86 5.57 -39.92 18.14
C LYS A 86 4.04 -40.03 18.24
N ASN A 87 3.43 -39.26 19.13
CA ASN A 87 2.03 -39.41 19.49
C ASN A 87 1.07 -38.53 18.67
N ARG A 88 1.58 -37.50 17.97
CA ARG A 88 0.74 -36.57 17.19
C ARG A 88 0.09 -37.26 16.00
N LYS A 89 -1.18 -36.96 15.80
CA LYS A 89 -1.92 -37.26 14.57
C LYS A 89 -1.70 -36.15 13.54
N SER A 90 -1.83 -36.44 12.25
CA SER A 90 -1.65 -35.45 11.17
C SER A 90 -2.91 -34.62 10.94
N ILE A 91 -3.27 -33.80 11.94
CA ILE A 91 -4.47 -32.93 11.92
C ILE A 91 -4.44 -31.91 10.78
N ASP A 92 -3.25 -31.55 10.29
CA ASP A 92 -3.04 -30.58 9.22
C ASP A 92 -3.65 -31.03 7.90
N SER A 93 -3.35 -32.26 7.46
CA SER A 93 -3.92 -32.83 6.23
C SER A 93 -5.45 -32.83 6.25
N SER A 94 -6.03 -33.29 7.35
CA SER A 94 -7.49 -33.36 7.46
C SER A 94 -8.13 -31.97 7.53
N PHE A 95 -7.66 -31.10 8.41
CA PHE A 95 -8.21 -29.75 8.56
C PHE A 95 -8.13 -28.97 7.24
N ASN A 96 -6.96 -28.94 6.60
CA ASN A 96 -6.74 -28.20 5.36
C ASN A 96 -7.67 -28.71 4.23
N SER A 97 -7.88 -30.03 4.15
CA SER A 97 -8.81 -30.65 3.19
C SER A 97 -10.27 -30.28 3.48
N LYS A 98 -10.72 -30.43 4.74
CA LYS A 98 -12.11 -30.13 5.14
C LYS A 98 -12.45 -28.65 4.99
N ILE A 99 -11.53 -27.76 5.34
CA ILE A 99 -11.73 -26.32 5.12
C ILE A 99 -11.75 -26.00 3.62
N SER A 100 -10.89 -26.58 2.80
CA SER A 100 -10.96 -26.35 1.34
C SER A 100 -12.31 -26.79 0.76
N LYS A 101 -12.81 -27.96 1.18
CA LYS A 101 -14.16 -28.43 0.81
C LYS A 101 -15.27 -27.51 1.32
N LEU A 102 -15.12 -26.91 2.49
CA LEU A 102 -16.08 -25.94 3.05
C LEU A 102 -16.24 -24.71 2.15
N PHE A 103 -15.13 -24.13 1.66
CA PHE A 103 -15.16 -22.99 0.73
C PHE A 103 -15.86 -23.36 -0.58
N THR A 104 -15.50 -24.51 -1.17
CA THR A 104 -16.14 -25.03 -2.39
C THR A 104 -17.64 -25.24 -2.18
N LYS A 105 -18.04 -25.91 -1.10
CA LYS A 105 -19.45 -26.19 -0.78
C LYS A 105 -20.26 -24.91 -0.57
N LYS A 106 -19.67 -23.89 0.04
CA LYS A 106 -20.32 -22.59 0.26
C LYS A 106 -20.22 -21.63 -0.92
N GLN A 107 -19.54 -22.03 -2.01
CA GLN A 107 -19.30 -21.18 -3.18
C GLN A 107 -18.64 -19.83 -2.84
N ILE A 108 -17.80 -19.82 -1.80
CA ILE A 108 -17.04 -18.62 -1.41
C ILE A 108 -15.69 -18.67 -2.13
N ALA A 109 -15.41 -17.64 -2.93
CA ALA A 109 -14.09 -17.48 -3.54
C ALA A 109 -13.05 -17.14 -2.47
N VAL A 110 -11.96 -17.91 -2.42
CA VAL A 110 -10.86 -17.65 -1.47
C VAL A 110 -10.12 -16.40 -1.92
N GLN A 111 -10.21 -15.32 -1.14
CA GLN A 111 -9.42 -14.11 -1.38
C GLN A 111 -7.97 -14.30 -0.94
N LYS A 112 -7.75 -15.04 0.15
CA LYS A 112 -6.43 -15.24 0.72
C LYS A 112 -6.32 -16.55 1.48
N GLU A 113 -5.11 -17.09 1.51
CA GLU A 113 -4.77 -18.29 2.28
C GLU A 113 -3.61 -17.96 3.22
N THR A 114 -3.77 -18.22 4.51
CA THR A 114 -2.74 -17.91 5.52
C THR A 114 -2.58 -19.04 6.52
N THR A 115 -1.37 -19.19 7.05
CA THR A 115 -1.12 -19.97 8.26
C THR A 115 -1.38 -19.10 9.49
N ALA A 116 -1.62 -19.74 10.63
CA ALA A 116 -1.66 -19.07 11.92
C ALA A 116 -1.07 -20.02 12.97
N ARG A 117 -0.67 -19.48 14.12
CA ARG A 117 -0.11 -20.24 15.23
C ARG A 117 -0.83 -19.92 16.53
N MET A 118 -1.47 -20.93 17.11
CA MET A 118 -1.98 -20.89 18.48
C MET A 118 -0.92 -21.47 19.45
N ASN A 119 -0.57 -20.70 20.48
CA ASN A 119 0.26 -21.13 21.59
C ASN A 119 -0.50 -20.99 22.91
N ILE A 120 -0.25 -21.90 23.84
CA ILE A 120 -0.80 -21.82 25.20
C ILE A 120 0.37 -21.90 26.19
N MET A 121 0.53 -20.86 27.01
CA MET A 121 1.50 -20.83 28.08
C MET A 121 0.81 -20.92 29.44
N ASN A 122 0.99 -22.06 30.10
CA ASN A 122 0.45 -22.29 31.44
C ASN A 122 1.44 -21.82 32.51
N ILE A 123 1.06 -20.80 33.27
CA ILE A 123 1.78 -20.28 34.44
C ILE A 123 1.37 -21.10 35.67
N LYS A 124 2.36 -21.60 36.41
CA LYS A 124 2.13 -22.43 37.61
C LYS A 124 2.20 -21.61 38.89
N ALA A 125 1.55 -22.11 39.94
CA ALA A 125 1.55 -21.54 41.30
C ALA A 125 2.93 -21.47 41.99
N LYS A 126 4.00 -21.94 41.35
CA LYS A 126 5.37 -21.82 41.85
C LYS A 126 5.89 -20.39 41.80
N LYS A 127 6.78 -20.04 42.73
CA LYS A 127 7.37 -18.69 42.82
C LYS A 127 8.40 -18.38 41.72
N LYS A 128 9.25 -19.34 41.34
CA LYS A 128 10.38 -19.15 40.41
C LYS A 128 10.43 -20.18 39.27
N GLY A 129 11.16 -19.84 38.20
CA GLY A 129 11.40 -20.67 37.00
C GLY A 129 10.54 -20.31 35.79
N LYS A 130 10.75 -21.02 34.67
CA LYS A 130 10.20 -20.67 33.33
C LYS A 130 8.69 -20.40 33.26
N ASN A 131 7.88 -21.14 34.03
CA ASN A 131 6.41 -21.02 34.05
C ASN A 131 5.93 -20.74 35.48
N SER A 132 6.38 -19.64 36.08
CA SER A 132 6.14 -19.29 37.48
C SER A 132 5.41 -17.97 37.61
N MET A 133 5.02 -17.63 38.84
CA MET A 133 4.51 -16.30 39.18
C MET A 133 5.46 -15.15 38.74
N ASN A 134 6.78 -15.38 38.69
CA ASN A 134 7.70 -14.39 38.13
C ASN A 134 7.58 -14.28 36.61
N ALA A 135 7.43 -15.40 35.91
CA ALA A 135 7.21 -15.40 34.45
C ALA A 135 5.87 -14.73 34.10
N MET A 136 4.85 -14.86 34.96
CA MET A 136 3.58 -14.14 34.81
C MET A 136 3.76 -12.62 34.83
N ARG A 137 4.62 -12.10 35.70
CA ARG A 137 4.92 -10.65 35.74
C ARG A 137 5.55 -10.19 34.43
N THR A 138 6.53 -10.92 33.92
CA THR A 138 7.16 -10.61 32.62
C THR A 138 6.14 -10.68 31.49
N LEU A 139 5.31 -11.73 31.47
CA LEU A 139 4.27 -11.92 30.47
C LEU A 139 3.24 -10.79 30.47
N LEU A 140 2.72 -10.42 31.66
CA LEU A 140 1.76 -9.33 31.77
C LEU A 140 2.40 -7.97 31.43
N ARG A 141 3.66 -7.73 31.79
CA ARG A 141 4.35 -6.49 31.38
C ARG A 141 4.44 -6.36 29.87
N HIS A 142 4.84 -7.43 29.18
CA HIS A 142 4.87 -7.47 27.72
C HIS A 142 3.47 -7.26 27.13
N MET A 143 2.49 -8.05 27.59
CA MET A 143 1.10 -7.97 27.13
C MET A 143 0.50 -6.57 27.30
N LEU A 144 0.72 -5.96 28.46
CA LEU A 144 0.12 -4.69 28.85
C LEU A 144 1.01 -3.47 28.50
N ARG A 145 2.16 -3.67 27.84
CA ARG A 145 3.14 -2.61 27.48
C ARG A 145 3.65 -1.78 28.67
N ILE A 146 3.81 -2.42 29.83
CA ILE A 146 4.31 -1.77 31.03
C ILE A 146 5.85 -1.74 30.99
N LYS A 147 6.43 -0.54 30.92
CA LYS A 147 7.89 -0.34 30.90
C LYS A 147 8.59 -1.06 32.05
N GLN A 148 9.62 -1.86 31.74
CA GLN A 148 10.51 -2.40 32.75
C GLN A 148 11.49 -1.31 33.24
N ARG A 149 11.68 -1.19 34.55
CA ARG A 149 12.58 -0.18 35.17
C ARG A 149 14.06 -0.27 34.74
N GLN A 150 14.50 -1.36 34.10
CA GLN A 150 15.92 -1.64 33.82
C GLN A 150 16.22 -2.03 32.38
N THR A 151 15.22 -2.16 31.52
CA THR A 151 15.41 -2.44 30.11
C THR A 151 14.56 -1.45 29.34
N GLU A 152 15.16 -0.78 28.37
CA GLU A 152 14.45 -0.16 27.26
C GLU A 152 13.76 -1.30 26.49
N GLU A 153 12.67 -1.84 27.03
CA GLU A 153 11.73 -2.56 26.19
C GLU A 153 11.26 -1.53 25.17
N TRP A 154 11.67 -1.75 23.92
CA TRP A 154 11.13 -1.09 22.75
C TRP A 154 9.60 -1.16 22.87
N ILE A 155 8.96 -0.05 23.23
CA ILE A 155 7.54 0.13 22.93
C ILE A 155 7.52 0.29 21.42
N PRO A 156 6.95 -0.66 20.66
CA PRO A 156 6.86 -0.51 19.20
C PRO A 156 6.19 0.82 18.88
N GLU A 157 6.68 1.55 17.88
CA GLU A 157 6.11 2.83 17.41
C GLU A 157 4.60 2.69 17.14
N ASP A 158 4.18 1.50 16.71
CA ASP A 158 2.78 1.14 16.41
C ASP A 158 1.95 0.71 17.61
N SER A 159 2.43 0.91 18.84
CA SER A 159 1.65 0.55 20.03
C SER A 159 0.34 1.31 20.14
N HIS A 160 0.26 2.50 19.53
CA HIS A 160 -0.96 3.29 19.40
C HIS A 160 -2.08 2.55 18.65
N LEU A 161 -1.74 1.58 17.80
CA LEU A 161 -2.70 0.72 17.10
C LEU A 161 -3.19 -0.45 17.97
N ASN A 162 -2.69 -0.66 19.18
CA ASN A 162 -3.15 -1.80 19.98
C ASN A 162 -4.56 -1.59 20.53
N LEU A 163 -5.35 -2.66 20.58
CA LEU A 163 -6.63 -2.73 21.28
C LEU A 163 -6.48 -3.60 22.51
N TYR A 164 -6.97 -3.11 23.64
CA TYR A 164 -6.97 -3.82 24.91
C TYR A 164 -8.38 -4.19 25.33
N TYR A 165 -8.51 -5.29 26.06
CA TYR A 165 -9.76 -5.77 26.62
C TYR A 165 -9.57 -6.12 28.09
N HIS A 166 -10.39 -5.54 28.95
CA HIS A 166 -10.42 -5.84 30.38
C HIS A 166 -11.80 -5.54 30.95
N ASP A 167 -12.30 -6.41 31.83
CA ASP A 167 -13.60 -6.28 32.50
C ASP A 167 -14.75 -5.87 31.54
N GLU A 168 -14.90 -6.66 30.47
CA GLU A 168 -15.98 -6.52 29.48
C GLU A 168 -15.95 -5.23 28.65
N LYS A 169 -14.88 -4.44 28.76
CA LYS A 169 -14.67 -3.20 28.02
C LYS A 169 -13.44 -3.29 27.11
N TYR A 170 -13.49 -2.53 26.03
CA TYR A 170 -12.36 -2.32 25.12
C TYR A 170 -11.76 -0.95 25.40
N TYR A 171 -10.44 -0.86 25.26
CA TYR A 171 -9.68 0.35 25.46
C TYR A 171 -8.73 0.53 24.28
N THR A 172 -8.65 1.74 23.74
CA THR A 172 -7.54 2.12 22.87
C THR A 172 -6.23 2.10 23.66
N HIS A 173 -5.09 2.24 22.98
CA HIS A 173 -3.81 2.33 23.69
C HIS A 173 -3.79 3.48 24.71
N GLU A 174 -4.25 4.66 24.32
CA GLU A 174 -4.26 5.87 25.16
C GLU A 174 -5.15 5.70 26.39
N GLU A 175 -6.39 5.23 26.21
CA GLU A 175 -7.31 4.93 27.31
C GLU A 175 -6.73 3.87 28.26
N PHE A 176 -6.04 2.87 27.71
CA PHE A 176 -5.48 1.79 28.51
C PHE A 176 -4.27 2.23 29.34
N LEU A 177 -3.49 3.22 28.89
CA LEU A 177 -2.35 3.74 29.65
C LEU A 177 -2.74 4.27 31.05
N GLU A 178 -3.97 4.78 31.18
CA GLU A 178 -4.51 5.29 32.44
C GLU A 178 -4.74 4.18 33.48
N ILE A 179 -5.10 2.98 33.02
CA ILE A 179 -5.52 1.87 33.89
C ILE A 179 -4.56 0.66 33.90
N GLN A 180 -3.57 0.60 33.00
CA GLN A 180 -2.73 -0.58 32.77
C GLN A 180 -2.03 -1.09 34.05
N ASN A 181 -1.59 -0.18 34.93
CA ASN A 181 -0.91 -0.54 36.18
C ASN A 181 -1.89 -1.15 37.19
N ASP A 182 -3.11 -0.60 37.27
CA ASP A 182 -4.16 -1.13 38.13
C ASP A 182 -4.61 -2.52 37.68
N VAL A 183 -4.77 -2.72 36.36
CA VAL A 183 -5.07 -4.04 35.77
C VAL A 183 -3.96 -5.04 36.11
N TYR A 184 -2.70 -4.64 35.91
CA TYR A 184 -1.54 -5.48 36.24
C TYR A 184 -1.52 -5.87 37.72
N ASP A 185 -1.60 -4.89 38.62
CA ASP A 185 -1.51 -5.11 40.06
C ASP A 185 -2.70 -5.91 40.58
N SER A 186 -3.91 -5.68 40.05
CA SER A 186 -5.11 -6.45 40.36
C SER A 186 -4.91 -7.94 40.07
N ILE A 187 -4.46 -8.29 38.86
CA ILE A 187 -4.21 -9.69 38.46
C ILE A 187 -3.09 -10.30 39.32
N ILE A 188 -1.96 -9.60 39.49
CA ILE A 188 -0.84 -10.13 40.28
C ILE A 188 -1.23 -10.37 41.73
N ASN A 189 -1.91 -9.41 42.36
CA ASN A 189 -2.24 -9.45 43.78
C ASN A 189 -3.28 -10.52 44.09
N ASP A 190 -4.31 -10.67 43.24
CA ASP A 190 -5.30 -11.74 43.37
C ASP A 190 -4.63 -13.13 43.35
N LYS A 191 -3.82 -13.41 42.32
CA LYS A 191 -3.12 -14.70 42.20
C LYS A 191 -2.09 -14.91 43.30
N ALA A 192 -1.40 -13.85 43.74
CA ALA A 192 -0.45 -13.93 44.84
C ALA A 192 -1.13 -14.23 46.19
N LYS A 193 -2.35 -13.70 46.42
CA LYS A 193 -3.15 -13.98 47.62
C LYS A 193 -3.56 -15.45 47.71
N ASP A 194 -4.01 -16.02 46.59
CA ASP A 194 -4.35 -17.44 46.50
C ASP A 194 -3.14 -18.35 46.73
N VAL A 195 -2.02 -18.07 46.05
CA VAL A 195 -0.78 -18.87 46.16
C VAL A 195 -0.15 -18.76 47.55
N ASN A 196 -0.20 -17.59 48.19
CA ASN A 196 0.39 -17.37 49.51
C ASN A 196 -0.59 -17.51 50.68
N ASN A 197 -1.73 -18.15 50.46
CA ASN A 197 -2.81 -18.28 51.45
C ASN A 197 -2.30 -18.76 52.82
N ARG A 198 -2.30 -17.86 53.81
CA ARG A 198 -1.82 -18.12 55.18
C ARG A 198 -2.70 -19.15 55.90
N GLY A 199 -4.01 -19.17 55.61
CA GLY A 199 -4.96 -20.14 56.14
C GLY A 199 -4.63 -21.56 55.68
N ASP A 200 -4.36 -21.75 54.38
CA ASP A 200 -3.93 -23.06 53.85
C ASP A 200 -2.58 -23.50 54.44
N LYS A 201 -1.61 -22.58 54.58
CA LYS A 201 -0.33 -22.89 55.24
C LYS A 201 -0.53 -23.36 56.68
N ARG A 202 -1.44 -22.74 57.44
CA ARG A 202 -1.82 -23.18 58.79
C ARG A 202 -2.52 -24.54 58.75
N ASN A 203 -3.46 -24.75 57.84
CA ASN A 203 -4.13 -26.04 57.67
C ASN A 203 -3.14 -27.17 57.36
N LYS A 204 -2.14 -26.96 56.48
CA LYS A 204 -1.08 -27.96 56.20
C LYS A 204 -0.28 -28.32 57.46
N LYS A 205 0.02 -27.34 58.31
CA LYS A 205 0.66 -27.58 59.61
C LYS A 205 -0.27 -28.37 60.55
N ASP A 206 -1.55 -28.03 60.60
CA ASP A 206 -2.55 -28.76 61.39
C ASP A 206 -2.68 -30.21 60.93
N VAL A 207 -2.74 -30.47 59.61
CA VAL A 207 -2.81 -31.84 59.06
C VAL A 207 -1.63 -32.66 59.58
N LYS A 208 -0.40 -32.14 59.48
CA LYS A 208 0.78 -32.83 60.02
C LYS A 208 0.68 -33.03 61.54
N LYS A 209 0.34 -31.98 62.29
CA LYS A 209 0.19 -32.04 63.76
C LYS A 209 -0.79 -33.13 64.19
N TYR A 210 -1.98 -33.18 63.59
CA TYR A 210 -3.00 -34.18 63.97
C TYR A 210 -2.69 -35.57 63.44
N SER A 211 -1.95 -35.71 62.33
CA SER A 211 -1.39 -36.99 61.89
C SER A 211 -0.38 -37.56 62.91
N ASP A 212 0.54 -36.72 63.40
CA ASP A 212 1.55 -37.11 64.38
C ASP A 212 0.90 -37.46 65.73
N LEU A 213 -0.07 -36.65 66.19
CA LEU A 213 -0.84 -36.92 67.41
C LEU A 213 -1.64 -38.22 67.28
N ARG A 214 -2.40 -38.41 66.20
CA ARG A 214 -3.13 -39.66 65.91
C ARG A 214 -2.19 -40.87 65.98
N SER A 215 -1.03 -40.80 65.33
CA SER A 215 -0.06 -41.90 65.30
C SER A 215 0.55 -42.17 66.68
N SER A 216 0.84 -41.11 67.44
CA SER A 216 1.35 -41.21 68.81
C SER A 216 0.35 -41.88 69.74
N TYR A 217 -0.91 -41.45 69.71
CA TYR A 217 -1.96 -42.05 70.54
C TYR A 217 -2.33 -43.46 70.08
N LYS A 218 -2.31 -43.76 68.77
CA LYS A 218 -2.42 -45.13 68.25
C LYS A 218 -1.37 -46.06 68.90
N ARG A 219 -0.10 -45.65 68.90
CA ARG A 219 0.96 -46.43 69.55
C ARG A 219 0.69 -46.64 71.04
N LYS A 220 0.26 -45.59 71.75
CA LYS A 220 -0.09 -45.69 73.18
C LYS A 220 -1.24 -46.68 73.44
N VAL A 221 -2.27 -46.71 72.58
CA VAL A 221 -3.36 -47.70 72.68
C VAL A 221 -2.80 -49.11 72.49
N LEU A 222 -1.99 -49.33 71.45
CA LEU A 222 -1.40 -50.64 71.16
C LEU A 222 -0.40 -51.10 72.23
N THR A 223 0.29 -50.19 72.93
CA THR A 223 1.16 -50.57 74.06
C THR A 223 0.37 -51.03 75.30
N ILE A 224 -0.86 -50.55 75.49
CA ILE A 224 -1.69 -50.94 76.63
C ILE A 224 -2.30 -52.33 76.44
N ALA A 225 -2.49 -52.73 75.19
CA ALA A 225 -3.18 -53.94 74.80
C ALA A 225 -2.38 -54.65 73.69
N ASP A 226 -1.10 -54.90 73.96
CA ASP A 226 -0.13 -55.41 72.98
C ASP A 226 -0.48 -56.81 72.44
N SER A 227 -1.24 -57.56 73.25
CA SER A 227 -1.65 -58.94 73.05
C SER A 227 -3.12 -59.04 72.60
N ASP A 228 -3.86 -57.92 72.55
CA ASP A 228 -5.24 -57.88 72.07
C ASP A 228 -5.28 -57.74 70.54
N LYS A 229 -5.36 -58.89 69.87
CA LYS A 229 -5.45 -58.98 68.41
C LYS A 229 -6.71 -58.31 67.86
N GLU A 230 -7.83 -58.44 68.56
CA GLU A 230 -9.13 -57.91 68.11
C GLU A 230 -9.15 -56.37 68.15
N LEU A 231 -8.63 -55.77 69.23
CA LEU A 231 -8.45 -54.32 69.32
C LEU A 231 -7.49 -53.80 68.24
N THR A 232 -6.42 -54.54 67.97
CA THR A 232 -5.46 -54.20 66.90
C THR A 232 -6.14 -54.23 65.52
N ASP A 233 -6.97 -55.23 65.25
CA ASP A 233 -7.70 -55.35 63.99
C ASP A 233 -8.74 -54.23 63.81
N LEU A 234 -9.46 -53.85 64.87
CA LEU A 234 -10.39 -52.71 64.85
C LEU A 234 -9.66 -51.38 64.58
N ILE A 235 -8.51 -51.16 65.22
CA ILE A 235 -7.66 -50.00 64.93
C ILE A 235 -7.20 -50.02 63.46
N ASN A 236 -6.77 -51.16 62.95
CA ASN A 236 -6.33 -51.27 61.56
C ASN A 236 -7.47 -51.02 60.57
N LYS A 237 -8.70 -51.47 60.88
CA LYS A 237 -9.90 -51.17 60.09
C LYS A 237 -10.17 -49.67 59.99
N LEU A 238 -10.00 -48.91 61.07
CA LEU A 238 -10.11 -47.44 61.09
C LEU A 238 -8.93 -46.71 60.41
N GLU A 239 -7.81 -47.39 60.20
CA GLU A 239 -6.55 -46.84 59.68
C GLU A 239 -6.26 -47.25 58.24
N THR A 240 -7.11 -48.08 57.62
CA THR A 240 -6.94 -48.63 56.27
C THR A 240 -8.24 -48.51 55.47
N GLY A 241 -8.15 -48.71 54.14
CA GLY A 241 -9.29 -48.67 53.22
C GLY A 241 -10.18 -47.42 53.39
N ASP A 242 -11.49 -47.63 53.27
CA ASP A 242 -12.51 -46.60 53.45
C ASP A 242 -12.54 -46.06 54.89
N GLY A 243 -12.12 -46.88 55.86
CA GLY A 243 -11.97 -46.48 57.25
C GLY A 243 -11.05 -45.28 57.43
N ARG A 244 -10.10 -44.99 56.52
CA ARG A 244 -9.28 -43.77 56.63
C ARG A 244 -10.03 -42.45 56.45
N GLU A 245 -11.19 -42.48 55.81
CA GLU A 245 -11.93 -41.28 55.40
C GLU A 245 -13.20 -41.04 56.23
N LEU A 246 -13.67 -42.05 56.98
CA LEU A 246 -14.87 -41.96 57.81
C LEU A 246 -14.54 -41.38 59.21
N ASN A 247 -15.30 -40.38 59.67
CA ASN A 247 -15.18 -39.84 61.03
C ASN A 247 -16.03 -40.64 62.04
N SER A 248 -15.84 -40.42 63.35
CA SER A 248 -16.58 -41.15 64.39
C SER A 248 -18.10 -40.98 64.37
N GLU A 249 -18.62 -39.98 63.63
CA GLU A 249 -20.05 -39.77 63.44
C GLU A 249 -20.66 -40.72 62.39
N ASN A 250 -19.83 -41.42 61.61
CA ASN A 250 -20.30 -42.36 60.60
C ASN A 250 -20.79 -43.67 61.23
N GLU A 251 -22.04 -44.05 60.95
CA GLU A 251 -22.70 -45.23 61.53
C GLU A 251 -21.94 -46.55 61.29
N THR A 252 -21.23 -46.68 60.15
CA THR A 252 -20.48 -47.90 59.80
C THR A 252 -19.31 -48.19 60.75
N ILE A 253 -18.69 -47.15 61.31
CA ILE A 253 -17.50 -47.30 62.19
C ILE A 253 -17.78 -46.93 63.65
N LYS A 254 -18.97 -46.41 63.96
CA LYS A 254 -19.38 -46.04 65.32
C LYS A 254 -19.41 -47.26 66.25
N GLN A 255 -19.96 -48.37 65.78
CA GLN A 255 -19.98 -49.64 66.52
C GLN A 255 -18.56 -50.18 66.76
N ASP A 256 -17.67 -50.09 65.76
CA ASP A 256 -16.27 -50.48 65.90
C ASP A 256 -15.57 -49.63 66.99
N ILE A 257 -15.83 -48.31 67.04
CA ILE A 257 -15.25 -47.41 68.04
C ILE A 257 -15.76 -47.74 69.46
N GLU A 258 -17.04 -48.07 69.63
CA GLU A 258 -17.58 -48.48 70.92
C GLU A 258 -16.99 -49.80 71.40
N LEU A 259 -16.84 -50.78 70.50
CA LEU A 259 -16.19 -52.05 70.82
C LEU A 259 -14.72 -51.84 71.20
N MET A 260 -14.00 -50.98 70.48
CA MET A 260 -12.62 -50.61 70.83
C MET A 260 -12.53 -49.99 72.22
N ARG A 261 -13.45 -49.09 72.59
CA ARG A 261 -13.49 -48.47 73.92
C ARG A 261 -13.70 -49.52 75.00
N LYS A 262 -14.60 -50.48 74.76
CA LYS A 262 -14.87 -51.60 75.66
C LYS A 262 -13.62 -52.47 75.86
N LYS A 263 -13.00 -52.91 74.75
CA LYS A 263 -11.79 -53.75 74.77
C LYS A 263 -10.61 -53.07 75.48
N LEU A 264 -10.38 -51.78 75.21
CA LEU A 264 -9.32 -51.06 75.94
C LEU A 264 -9.62 -50.98 77.44
N ARG A 265 -10.89 -50.79 77.84
CA ARG A 265 -11.27 -50.80 79.26
C ARG A 265 -10.97 -52.14 79.92
N GLU A 266 -11.35 -53.24 79.27
CA GLU A 266 -11.08 -54.61 79.75
C GLU A 266 -9.56 -54.83 79.96
N ASN A 267 -8.73 -54.47 78.98
CA ASN A 267 -7.27 -54.59 79.09
C ASN A 267 -6.68 -53.75 80.25
N VAL A 268 -7.16 -52.52 80.42
CA VAL A 268 -6.69 -51.63 81.50
C VAL A 268 -7.15 -52.13 82.87
N GLU A 269 -8.37 -52.67 83.00
CA GLU A 269 -8.83 -53.22 84.28
C GLU A 269 -8.03 -54.44 84.71
N ASN A 270 -7.67 -55.30 83.75
CA ASN A 270 -6.87 -56.51 83.96
C ASN A 270 -5.37 -56.24 84.15
N SER A 271 -4.91 -55.00 83.99
CA SER A 271 -3.51 -54.62 84.14
C SER A 271 -3.15 -54.26 85.59
N GLU A 272 -1.91 -54.52 86.01
CA GLU A 272 -1.37 -54.21 87.35
C GLU A 272 -1.11 -52.70 87.59
N ILE A 273 -1.83 -51.82 86.90
CA ILE A 273 -1.63 -50.38 86.96
C ILE A 273 -2.41 -49.79 88.15
N PRO A 274 -1.83 -48.85 88.94
CA PRO A 274 -2.52 -48.20 90.04
C PRO A 274 -3.86 -47.56 89.64
N THR A 275 -4.88 -47.66 90.50
CA THR A 275 -6.25 -47.21 90.25
C THR A 275 -6.33 -45.74 89.79
N GLY A 276 -5.50 -44.86 90.37
CA GLY A 276 -5.42 -43.44 89.98
C GLY A 276 -4.90 -43.19 88.55
N ARG A 277 -4.19 -44.15 87.94
CA ARG A 277 -3.67 -44.06 86.56
C ARG A 277 -4.60 -44.70 85.52
N LYS A 278 -5.54 -45.58 85.92
CA LYS A 278 -6.51 -46.24 85.01
C LYS A 278 -7.38 -45.22 84.26
N ALA A 279 -7.86 -44.19 84.94
CA ALA A 279 -8.65 -43.11 84.33
C ALA A 279 -7.92 -42.36 83.20
N GLN A 280 -6.60 -42.19 83.31
CA GLN A 280 -5.79 -41.57 82.26
C GLN A 280 -5.63 -42.51 81.06
N LYS A 281 -5.57 -43.83 81.29
CA LYS A 281 -5.45 -44.84 80.24
C LYS A 281 -6.71 -44.96 79.41
N TYR A 282 -7.90 -44.87 80.03
CA TYR A 282 -9.17 -44.84 79.31
C TYR A 282 -9.26 -43.68 78.31
N LYS A 283 -8.75 -42.50 78.67
CA LYS A 283 -8.78 -41.32 77.80
C LYS A 283 -7.88 -41.40 76.56
N ILE A 284 -6.96 -42.36 76.50
CA ILE A 284 -6.01 -42.49 75.37
C ILE A 284 -6.75 -42.85 74.08
N ILE A 285 -7.77 -43.71 74.15
CA ILE A 285 -8.55 -44.07 72.95
C ILE A 285 -9.42 -42.93 72.47
N ASP A 286 -10.05 -42.19 73.38
CA ASP A 286 -10.83 -41.01 73.02
C ASP A 286 -9.94 -39.93 72.40
N SER A 287 -8.72 -39.76 72.91
CA SER A 287 -7.72 -38.86 72.33
C SER A 287 -7.29 -39.32 70.93
N PHE A 288 -7.09 -40.63 70.74
CA PHE A 288 -6.80 -41.21 69.42
C PHE A 288 -7.93 -40.90 68.42
N ILE A 289 -9.19 -41.21 68.77
CA ILE A 289 -10.35 -40.97 67.91
C ILE A 289 -10.53 -39.47 67.61
N GLN A 290 -10.44 -38.62 68.63
CA GLN A 290 -10.55 -37.17 68.45
C GLN A 290 -9.48 -36.62 67.50
N HIS A 291 -8.23 -37.04 67.65
CA HIS A 291 -7.14 -36.61 66.76
C HIS A 291 -7.30 -37.16 65.35
N ARG A 292 -7.79 -38.40 65.20
CA ARG A 292 -8.11 -39.01 63.90
C ARG A 292 -9.20 -38.22 63.17
N ASP A 293 -10.31 -37.91 63.83
CA ASP A 293 -11.40 -37.17 63.21
C ASP A 293 -11.01 -35.74 62.86
N THR A 294 -10.25 -35.09 63.74
CA THR A 294 -9.69 -33.76 63.46
C THR A 294 -8.74 -33.82 62.27
N HIS A 295 -7.88 -34.85 62.18
CA HIS A 295 -7.01 -35.07 61.04
C HIS A 295 -7.80 -35.25 59.74
N ILE A 296 -8.84 -36.09 59.72
CA ILE A 296 -9.74 -36.31 58.56
C ILE A 296 -10.37 -34.98 58.13
N LYS A 297 -10.97 -34.24 59.07
CA LYS A 297 -11.58 -32.93 58.81
C LYS A 297 -10.57 -31.94 58.21
N LYS A 298 -9.35 -31.88 58.75
CA LYS A 298 -8.30 -30.98 58.26
C LYS A 298 -7.74 -31.42 56.91
N LYS A 299 -7.62 -32.73 56.66
CA LYS A 299 -7.16 -33.32 55.39
C LYS A 299 -8.15 -33.01 54.26
N ASN A 300 -9.45 -33.11 54.54
CA ASN A 300 -10.56 -32.84 53.61
C ASN A 300 -10.82 -31.34 53.35
N TYR A 301 -9.96 -30.46 53.88
CA TYR A 301 -10.00 -29.04 53.58
C TYR A 301 -9.89 -28.79 52.07
N LYS A 302 -10.90 -28.10 51.53
CA LYS A 302 -11.03 -27.76 50.11
C LYS A 302 -10.07 -26.61 49.76
N ARG A 303 -8.88 -26.94 49.28
CA ARG A 303 -7.86 -25.93 48.92
C ARG A 303 -8.19 -25.25 47.61
N VAL A 304 -7.94 -23.94 47.55
CA VAL A 304 -7.99 -23.16 46.31
C VAL A 304 -6.87 -23.61 45.37
N CYS A 305 -5.66 -23.76 45.91
CA CYS A 305 -4.50 -24.33 45.22
C CYS A 305 -3.98 -25.55 45.99
N ASN A 306 -4.02 -26.73 45.38
CA ASN A 306 -3.54 -27.98 45.98
C ASN A 306 -2.03 -28.14 45.87
N SER A 307 -1.41 -27.65 44.79
CA SER A 307 0.02 -27.84 44.54
C SER A 307 0.65 -26.70 43.75
N GLU A 308 1.96 -26.50 43.91
CA GLU A 308 2.74 -25.56 43.11
C GLU A 308 2.79 -25.90 41.61
N ARG A 309 2.31 -27.09 41.22
CA ARG A 309 2.23 -27.54 39.83
C ARG A 309 0.93 -27.14 39.14
N GLU A 310 -0.09 -26.71 39.89
CA GLU A 310 -1.34 -26.22 39.32
C GLU A 310 -1.13 -24.93 38.54
N ASN A 311 -1.89 -24.79 37.47
CA ASN A 311 -1.86 -23.60 36.64
C ASN A 311 -2.73 -22.53 37.30
N VAL A 312 -2.18 -21.32 37.46
CA VAL A 312 -2.89 -20.16 38.03
C VAL A 312 -3.44 -19.24 36.94
N VAL A 313 -2.69 -19.12 35.85
CA VAL A 313 -3.04 -18.32 34.68
C VAL A 313 -2.60 -19.10 33.44
N SER A 314 -3.36 -18.99 32.37
CA SER A 314 -2.97 -19.49 31.06
C SER A 314 -3.03 -18.36 30.05
N GLU A 315 -1.89 -18.06 29.42
CA GLU A 315 -1.88 -17.21 28.24
C GLU A 315 -2.27 -18.05 27.02
N VAL A 316 -3.17 -17.53 26.20
CA VAL A 316 -3.45 -18.01 24.85
C VAL A 316 -3.01 -16.95 23.88
N SER A 317 -2.08 -17.29 22.99
CA SER A 317 -1.61 -16.40 21.94
C SER A 317 -1.98 -16.98 20.58
N PHE A 318 -2.64 -16.19 19.73
CA PHE A 318 -2.97 -16.55 18.35
C PHE A 318 -2.33 -15.54 17.40
N LYS A 319 -1.37 -16.02 16.61
CA LYS A 319 -0.49 -15.20 15.76
C LYS A 319 -0.67 -15.52 14.30
N ILE A 320 -0.78 -14.49 13.46
CA ILE A 320 -0.76 -14.61 12.01
C ILE A 320 0.61 -14.08 11.52
N PRO A 321 1.33 -14.78 10.63
CA PRO A 321 2.62 -14.31 10.15
C PRO A 321 2.55 -12.99 9.37
N HIS A 322 3.53 -12.10 9.59
CA HIS A 322 3.65 -10.76 8.97
C HIS A 322 3.73 -10.76 7.44
N ASN A 323 4.32 -11.80 6.85
CA ASN A 323 4.43 -11.91 5.38
C ASN A 323 3.08 -11.97 4.66
N ASN A 324 1.97 -12.12 5.39
CA ASN A 324 0.64 -12.14 4.83
C ASN A 324 0.07 -10.75 4.52
N LYS A 325 0.72 -9.61 4.77
CA LYS A 325 0.12 -8.27 4.52
C LYS A 325 -1.20 -8.04 5.30
N ASN A 326 -1.84 -6.88 5.12
CA ASN A 326 -3.15 -6.61 5.69
C ASN A 326 -4.18 -7.67 5.23
N LEU A 327 -4.99 -8.16 6.17
CA LEU A 327 -6.03 -9.16 5.96
C LEU A 327 -7.44 -8.57 5.94
N GLY A 328 -7.62 -7.26 6.14
CA GLY A 328 -8.94 -6.63 6.25
C GLY A 328 -9.74 -7.11 7.47
N ILE A 329 -9.03 -7.59 8.50
CA ILE A 329 -9.59 -8.04 9.77
C ILE A 329 -9.42 -6.91 10.78
N ASP A 330 -10.52 -6.45 11.35
CA ASP A 330 -10.50 -5.46 12.42
C ASP A 330 -9.99 -6.09 13.74
N GLN A 331 -9.36 -5.28 14.58
CA GLN A 331 -8.76 -5.73 15.84
C GLN A 331 -9.79 -6.28 16.81
N LYS A 332 -10.94 -5.60 16.93
CA LYS A 332 -12.01 -6.03 17.80
C LYS A 332 -12.64 -7.30 17.28
N GLU A 333 -12.93 -7.38 15.98
CA GLU A 333 -13.42 -8.62 15.33
C GLU A 333 -12.47 -9.79 15.59
N TYR A 334 -11.16 -9.55 15.51
CA TYR A 334 -10.15 -10.57 15.72
C TYR A 334 -10.11 -11.05 17.18
N LEU A 335 -10.05 -10.11 18.12
CA LEU A 335 -10.05 -10.39 19.55
C LEU A 335 -11.34 -11.11 19.97
N ASP A 336 -12.49 -10.69 19.46
CA ASP A 336 -13.81 -11.27 19.75
C ASP A 336 -13.93 -12.69 19.23
N SER A 337 -13.44 -12.96 18.02
CA SER A 337 -13.41 -14.32 17.47
C SER A 337 -12.58 -15.27 18.34
N VAL A 338 -11.43 -14.84 18.86
CA VAL A 338 -10.58 -15.66 19.72
C VAL A 338 -11.18 -15.83 21.11
N LYS A 339 -11.69 -14.74 21.72
CA LYS A 339 -12.35 -14.77 23.04
C LYS A 339 -13.58 -15.67 23.05
N SER A 340 -14.42 -15.53 22.03
CA SER A 340 -15.70 -16.23 21.98
C SER A 340 -15.56 -17.75 21.95
N PHE A 341 -14.42 -18.28 21.49
CA PHE A 341 -14.13 -19.70 21.63
C PHE A 341 -14.13 -20.12 23.10
N PHE A 342 -13.39 -19.40 23.95
CA PHE A 342 -13.25 -19.75 25.37
C PHE A 342 -14.52 -19.47 26.17
N GLU A 343 -15.30 -18.46 25.80
CA GLU A 343 -16.58 -18.12 26.43
C GLU A 343 -17.69 -19.13 26.10
N LYS A 344 -17.62 -19.78 24.93
CA LYS A 344 -18.65 -20.73 24.46
C LYS A 344 -18.26 -22.20 24.69
N ALA A 345 -16.96 -22.51 24.69
CA ALA A 345 -16.49 -23.89 24.79
C ALA A 345 -16.90 -24.54 26.12
N PRO A 346 -17.46 -25.77 26.10
CA PRO A 346 -17.79 -26.51 27.33
C PRO A 346 -16.59 -26.62 28.26
N PHE A 347 -16.82 -26.52 29.57
CA PHE A 347 -15.81 -26.54 30.65
C PHE A 347 -14.82 -25.36 30.65
N LEU A 348 -14.44 -24.84 29.49
CA LEU A 348 -13.56 -23.68 29.36
C LEU A 348 -14.29 -22.37 29.70
N LYS A 349 -15.59 -22.28 29.40
CA LYS A 349 -16.45 -21.14 29.78
C LYS A 349 -16.50 -20.85 31.28
N ASN A 350 -16.12 -21.82 32.11
CA ASN A 350 -16.08 -21.67 33.56
C ASN A 350 -14.81 -20.93 34.04
N HIS A 351 -14.00 -20.43 33.11
CA HIS A 351 -12.75 -19.71 33.36
C HIS A 351 -12.85 -18.30 32.80
N LYS A 352 -12.65 -17.29 33.66
CA LYS A 352 -12.76 -15.87 33.28
C LYS A 352 -11.57 -15.45 32.40
N ILE A 353 -11.84 -14.64 31.38
CA ILE A 353 -10.79 -13.88 30.67
C ILE A 353 -10.44 -12.66 31.54
N LEU A 354 -9.21 -12.61 32.06
CA LEU A 354 -8.76 -11.52 32.94
C LEU A 354 -8.34 -10.28 32.14
N ALA A 355 -7.66 -10.50 31.01
CA ALA A 355 -7.23 -9.46 30.09
C ALA A 355 -7.06 -10.05 28.70
N GLY A 356 -7.17 -9.21 27.67
CA GLY A 356 -6.84 -9.54 26.30
C GLY A 356 -6.27 -8.33 25.56
N CYS A 357 -5.52 -8.57 24.50
CA CYS A 357 -5.07 -7.50 23.63
C CYS A 357 -4.81 -8.01 22.21
N THR A 358 -4.80 -7.09 21.25
CA THR A 358 -4.19 -7.26 19.94
C THR A 358 -2.90 -6.47 19.89
N HIS A 359 -1.79 -7.15 19.63
CA HIS A 359 -0.48 -6.55 19.42
C HIS A 359 -0.10 -6.50 17.96
N PHE A 360 0.49 -5.39 17.57
CA PHE A 360 1.29 -5.24 16.35
C PHE A 360 2.77 -5.26 16.75
N ASP A 361 3.28 -6.44 17.07
CA ASP A 361 4.72 -6.61 17.25
C ASP A 361 5.35 -6.88 15.89
N GLU A 362 6.49 -6.25 15.57
CA GLU A 362 7.33 -6.49 14.38
C GLU A 362 7.03 -5.65 13.11
N SER A 363 6.54 -4.42 13.23
CA SER A 363 6.53 -3.45 12.11
C SER A 363 7.89 -2.77 11.83
N ASN A 364 9.00 -3.42 12.20
CA ASN A 364 10.37 -2.92 11.93
C ASN A 364 10.77 -2.97 10.44
N ARG A 365 9.86 -2.62 9.53
CA ARG A 365 10.24 -2.16 8.19
C ARG A 365 9.92 -0.68 8.11
N ILE A 366 10.98 0.11 8.25
CA ILE A 366 11.03 1.52 7.82
C ILE A 366 10.35 1.60 6.43
N GLY A 367 9.23 2.32 6.33
CA GLY A 367 8.54 2.59 5.06
C GLY A 367 7.26 1.80 4.75
N LEU A 368 6.65 1.09 5.71
CA LEU A 368 5.28 0.59 5.54
C LEU A 368 4.26 1.68 5.93
N SER A 369 3.24 1.92 5.11
CA SER A 369 2.14 2.82 5.45
C SER A 369 1.16 2.18 6.46
N GLU A 370 0.34 2.99 7.14
CA GLU A 370 -0.74 2.51 8.04
C GLU A 370 -1.71 1.51 7.35
N GLU A 371 -1.77 1.51 6.02
CA GLU A 371 -2.58 0.60 5.23
C GLU A 371 -1.98 -0.82 5.13
N GLU A 372 -0.67 -0.96 5.39
CA GLU A 372 0.10 -2.20 5.29
C GLU A 372 0.30 -2.91 6.64
N VAL A 373 -0.47 -2.57 7.68
CA VAL A 373 -0.34 -3.21 9.01
C VAL A 373 -0.50 -4.74 8.91
N THR A 374 0.55 -5.48 9.31
CA THR A 374 0.62 -6.96 9.20
C THR A 374 0.93 -7.62 10.53
N GLY A 375 0.44 -8.86 10.69
CA GLY A 375 0.78 -9.75 11.82
C GLY A 375 0.20 -9.34 13.17
N ALA A 376 -1.12 -9.15 13.16
CA ALA A 376 -1.90 -9.04 14.38
C ALA A 376 -1.71 -10.29 15.26
N ASN A 377 -1.35 -10.05 16.51
CA ASN A 377 -1.17 -11.06 17.54
C ASN A 377 -2.24 -10.88 18.61
N VAL A 378 -3.15 -11.83 18.74
CA VAL A 378 -4.09 -11.83 19.87
C VAL A 378 -3.41 -12.50 21.05
N HIS A 379 -3.47 -11.88 22.22
CA HIS A 379 -3.10 -12.46 23.50
C HIS A 379 -4.31 -12.43 24.42
N LEU A 380 -4.62 -13.54 25.09
CA LEU A 380 -5.63 -13.65 26.14
C LEU A 380 -5.01 -14.23 27.40
N VAL A 381 -5.33 -13.64 28.55
CA VAL A 381 -4.95 -14.14 29.88
C VAL A 381 -6.18 -14.75 30.52
N MET A 382 -6.20 -16.08 30.60
CA MET A 382 -7.27 -16.86 31.21
C MET A 382 -6.99 -17.09 32.70
N ASP A 383 -8.00 -16.90 33.54
CA ASP A 383 -7.96 -17.36 34.91
C ASP A 383 -8.12 -18.89 34.96
N CYS A 384 -7.10 -19.59 35.46
CA CYS A 384 -7.19 -21.04 35.60
C CYS A 384 -8.07 -21.46 36.79
N LYS A 385 -8.52 -20.51 37.61
CA LYS A 385 -9.53 -20.72 38.65
C LYS A 385 -10.90 -20.83 38.01
N SER A 386 -11.63 -21.87 38.39
CA SER A 386 -12.97 -22.10 37.86
C SER A 386 -14.03 -21.43 38.73
N SER A 387 -14.99 -20.77 38.08
CA SER A 387 -16.14 -20.14 38.74
C SER A 387 -17.06 -21.16 39.44
N GLU A 388 -17.13 -22.41 38.97
CA GLU A 388 -18.03 -23.44 39.54
C GLU A 388 -17.69 -23.84 40.97
N ASN A 389 -16.40 -23.87 41.31
CA ASN A 389 -15.94 -24.39 42.60
C ASN A 389 -14.85 -23.55 43.27
N ASN A 390 -14.48 -22.43 42.65
CA ASN A 390 -13.48 -21.48 43.11
C ASN A 390 -12.09 -22.12 43.33
N ARG A 391 -11.71 -23.09 42.48
CA ARG A 391 -10.39 -23.77 42.52
C ARG A 391 -9.68 -23.75 41.19
N TYR A 392 -8.35 -23.86 41.24
CA TYR A 392 -7.53 -24.02 40.04
C TYR A 392 -7.70 -25.42 39.45
N GLN A 393 -8.35 -25.52 38.30
CA GLN A 393 -8.65 -26.80 37.65
C GLN A 393 -8.50 -26.78 36.12
N TRP A 394 -7.76 -25.81 35.58
CA TRP A 394 -7.56 -25.66 34.12
C TRP A 394 -7.21 -26.95 33.38
N ARG A 395 -6.26 -27.75 33.90
CA ARG A 395 -5.89 -29.03 33.29
C ARG A 395 -7.09 -29.99 33.21
N LYS A 396 -7.91 -30.03 34.27
CA LYS A 396 -9.13 -30.85 34.33
C LYS A 396 -10.12 -30.39 33.24
N SER A 397 -10.38 -29.08 33.17
CA SER A 397 -11.28 -28.49 32.18
C SER A 397 -10.83 -28.72 30.73
N MET A 398 -9.52 -28.67 30.44
CA MET A 398 -9.00 -29.00 29.10
C MET A 398 -9.21 -30.47 28.74
N ILE A 399 -9.05 -31.39 29.71
CA ILE A 399 -9.27 -32.83 29.51
C ILE A 399 -10.76 -33.11 29.30
N ASP A 400 -11.62 -32.53 30.13
CA ASP A 400 -13.07 -32.70 30.04
C ASP A 400 -13.61 -32.10 28.74
N PHE A 401 -13.10 -30.93 28.33
CA PHE A 401 -13.35 -30.36 27.01
C PHE A 401 -12.96 -31.34 25.89
N ALA A 402 -11.73 -31.84 25.88
CA ALA A 402 -11.25 -32.74 24.83
C ALA A 402 -12.08 -34.02 24.76
N ARG A 403 -12.41 -34.64 25.91
CA ARG A 403 -13.30 -35.80 25.98
C ARG A 403 -14.68 -35.51 25.41
N SER A 404 -15.24 -34.33 25.70
CA SER A 404 -16.56 -33.92 25.20
C SER A 404 -16.58 -33.66 23.68
N GLN A 405 -15.44 -33.29 23.09
CA GLN A 405 -15.34 -32.94 21.68
C GLN A 405 -14.77 -34.06 20.81
N GLN A 406 -14.15 -35.10 21.39
CA GLN A 406 -13.39 -36.10 20.63
C GLN A 406 -14.23 -36.81 19.57
N GLU A 407 -15.45 -37.26 19.90
CA GLU A 407 -16.31 -38.00 18.97
C GLU A 407 -16.72 -37.12 17.78
N LYS A 408 -17.19 -35.90 18.07
CA LYS A 408 -17.56 -34.93 17.05
C LYS A 408 -16.40 -34.59 16.11
N LEU A 409 -15.22 -34.33 16.66
CA LEU A 409 -14.05 -33.95 15.88
C LEU A 409 -13.45 -35.14 15.12
N ASN A 410 -13.51 -36.35 15.68
CA ASN A 410 -13.15 -37.58 14.98
C ASN A 410 -14.00 -37.78 13.73
N ASN A 411 -15.33 -37.66 13.86
CA ASN A 411 -16.25 -37.83 12.75
C ASN A 411 -16.10 -36.73 11.69
N GLU A 412 -15.91 -35.48 12.12
CA GLU A 412 -15.84 -34.35 11.19
C GLU A 412 -14.52 -34.31 10.41
N PHE A 413 -13.41 -34.60 11.08
CA PHE A 413 -12.06 -34.53 10.52
C PHE A 413 -11.47 -35.92 10.21
N ASP A 414 -12.27 -36.98 10.17
CA ASP A 414 -11.80 -38.33 9.86
C ASP A 414 -10.57 -38.74 10.72
N MET A 415 -10.63 -38.44 12.03
CA MET A 415 -9.58 -38.69 13.01
C MET A 415 -9.99 -39.80 13.99
N ASP A 416 -9.02 -40.35 14.73
CA ASP A 416 -9.19 -41.43 15.70
C ASP A 416 -8.57 -41.08 17.06
N PHE A 417 -8.84 -39.88 17.56
CA PHE A 417 -8.46 -39.53 18.93
C PHE A 417 -9.20 -40.42 19.94
N ASN A 418 -8.48 -40.93 20.94
CA ASN A 418 -9.05 -41.81 21.96
C ASN A 418 -8.47 -41.44 23.33
N ILE A 419 -9.24 -40.67 24.09
CA ILE A 419 -8.91 -40.29 25.47
C ILE A 419 -9.85 -41.06 26.41
N LYS A 420 -9.29 -41.91 27.27
CA LYS A 420 -10.07 -42.74 28.20
C LYS A 420 -10.92 -41.87 29.13
N ALA A 421 -12.12 -42.33 29.48
CA ALA A 421 -13.04 -41.61 30.35
C ALA A 421 -12.64 -41.62 31.85
N LYS A 422 -11.88 -42.63 32.29
CA LYS A 422 -11.58 -42.83 33.72
C LYS A 422 -10.29 -42.13 34.15
N GLY A 423 -10.39 -41.34 35.23
CA GLY A 423 -9.24 -40.67 35.87
C GLY A 423 -8.77 -39.40 35.17
N TYR A 424 -7.78 -38.73 35.76
CA TYR A 424 -7.14 -37.54 35.18
C TYR A 424 -5.65 -37.74 34.94
N ASP A 425 -5.09 -38.89 35.31
CA ASP A 425 -3.72 -39.26 34.98
C ASP A 425 -3.71 -39.84 33.57
N LEU A 426 -3.23 -39.03 32.63
CA LEU A 426 -3.22 -39.34 31.20
C LEU A 426 -1.83 -39.81 30.78
N THR A 427 -1.79 -40.75 29.85
CA THR A 427 -0.56 -41.12 29.14
C THR A 427 -0.03 -39.96 28.30
N GLU A 428 1.24 -40.02 27.89
CA GLU A 428 1.85 -39.02 26.99
C GLU A 428 1.08 -38.90 25.66
N LYS A 429 0.52 -40.01 25.17
CA LYS A 429 -0.32 -40.05 23.98
C LYS A 429 -1.64 -39.28 24.20
N GLU A 430 -2.34 -39.57 25.28
CA GLU A 430 -3.62 -38.93 25.58
C GLU A 430 -3.47 -37.43 25.82
N ILE A 431 -2.43 -36.98 26.53
CA ILE A 431 -2.20 -35.54 26.74
C ILE A 431 -1.84 -34.81 25.45
N CYS A 432 -1.10 -35.47 24.54
CA CYS A 432 -0.85 -34.93 23.20
C CYS A 432 -2.18 -34.74 22.44
N HIS A 433 -3.07 -35.74 22.49
CA HIS A 433 -4.38 -35.70 21.84
C HIS A 433 -5.30 -34.64 22.42
N VAL A 434 -5.29 -34.41 23.74
CA VAL A 434 -6.00 -33.27 24.38
C VAL A 434 -5.58 -31.94 23.73
N GLY A 435 -4.28 -31.73 23.53
CA GLY A 435 -3.77 -30.52 22.88
C GLY A 435 -4.20 -30.39 21.42
N GLN A 436 -4.17 -31.50 20.66
CA GLN A 436 -4.57 -31.50 19.25
C GLN A 436 -6.08 -31.25 19.06
N LEU A 437 -6.92 -31.83 19.92
CA LEU A 437 -8.37 -31.60 19.91
C LEU A 437 -8.70 -30.14 20.21
N LEU A 438 -8.00 -29.52 21.17
CA LEU A 438 -8.14 -28.10 21.47
C LEU A 438 -7.75 -27.23 20.28
N GLN A 439 -6.59 -27.48 19.66
CA GLN A 439 -6.16 -26.74 18.48
C GLN A 439 -7.14 -26.91 17.32
N LEU A 440 -7.57 -28.13 17.02
CA LEU A 440 -8.49 -28.40 15.92
C LEU A 440 -9.84 -27.72 16.12
N SER A 441 -10.37 -27.78 17.34
CA SER A 441 -11.62 -27.09 17.71
C SER A 441 -11.49 -25.57 17.63
N PHE A 442 -10.39 -25.02 18.15
CA PHE A 442 -10.10 -23.58 18.12
C PHE A 442 -9.99 -23.06 16.68
N TYR A 443 -9.17 -23.72 15.84
CA TYR A 443 -8.99 -23.30 14.44
C TYR A 443 -10.29 -23.39 13.66
N LYS A 444 -11.09 -24.44 13.89
CA LYS A 444 -12.43 -24.55 13.30
C LYS A 444 -13.31 -23.38 13.73
N HIS A 445 -13.33 -23.06 15.02
CA HIS A 445 -14.15 -21.96 15.55
C HIS A 445 -13.80 -20.64 14.89
N VAL A 446 -12.53 -20.23 14.95
CA VAL A 446 -12.11 -18.93 14.37
C VAL A 446 -12.26 -18.91 12.85
N GLN A 447 -12.06 -20.05 12.16
CA GLN A 447 -12.32 -20.15 10.72
C GLN A 447 -13.77 -19.83 10.40
N LEU A 448 -14.73 -20.37 11.16
CA LEU A 448 -16.16 -20.15 10.92
C LEU A 448 -16.63 -18.78 11.40
N ASP A 449 -16.12 -18.31 12.53
CA ASP A 449 -16.60 -17.10 13.18
C ASP A 449 -16.07 -15.82 12.51
N LEU A 450 -14.84 -15.85 11.97
CA LEU A 450 -14.18 -14.68 11.40
C LEU A 450 -13.69 -14.91 9.97
N PHE A 451 -12.75 -15.83 9.78
CA PHE A 451 -11.98 -15.89 8.53
C PHE A 451 -12.84 -16.26 7.32
N LEU A 452 -13.87 -17.09 7.49
CA LEU A 452 -14.80 -17.43 6.42
C LEU A 452 -15.60 -16.20 5.94
N LYS A 453 -16.00 -15.31 6.86
CA LYS A 453 -16.72 -14.07 6.53
C LYS A 453 -15.84 -13.09 5.74
N LYS A 454 -14.53 -13.16 5.96
CA LYS A 454 -13.50 -12.37 5.26
C LYS A 454 -12.96 -13.09 4.02
N SER A 455 -13.53 -14.23 3.63
CA SER A 455 -13.05 -15.05 2.51
C SER A 455 -11.58 -15.49 2.63
N ILE A 456 -11.09 -15.64 3.87
CA ILE A 456 -9.73 -16.07 4.18
C ILE A 456 -9.75 -17.53 4.63
N LYS A 457 -8.87 -18.32 4.01
CA LYS A 457 -8.68 -19.73 4.35
C LYS A 457 -7.50 -19.90 5.28
N LEU A 458 -7.76 -20.34 6.51
CA LEU A 458 -6.72 -20.78 7.44
C LEU A 458 -6.19 -22.15 7.04
N LYS A 459 -4.89 -22.34 7.24
CA LYS A 459 -4.25 -23.66 7.14
C LYS A 459 -3.30 -23.93 8.29
N PHE A 460 -3.21 -25.19 8.69
CA PHE A 460 -2.04 -25.64 9.45
C PHE A 460 -0.83 -25.72 8.53
N VAL A 461 0.33 -25.36 9.06
CA VAL A 461 1.62 -25.69 8.42
C VAL A 461 1.71 -27.21 8.31
N ALA A 462 1.99 -27.70 7.11
CA ALA A 462 2.14 -29.11 6.83
C ALA A 462 3.22 -29.72 7.74
N GLU A 463 3.09 -30.99 8.06
CA GLU A 463 4.00 -31.67 8.99
C GLU A 463 5.49 -31.54 8.57
N GLU A 464 5.74 -31.54 7.25
CA GLU A 464 7.07 -31.45 6.64
C GLU A 464 7.68 -30.04 6.73
N ASP A 465 6.85 -29.00 6.69
CA ASP A 465 7.30 -27.60 6.65
C ASP A 465 7.55 -27.00 8.06
N ARG A 466 7.55 -27.83 9.12
CA ARG A 466 7.71 -27.37 10.52
C ARG A 466 9.17 -27.44 10.95
N ASN A 467 9.77 -26.29 11.30
CA ASN A 467 11.14 -26.09 11.84
C ASN A 467 11.60 -27.01 13.01
N ASN A 468 10.71 -27.82 13.59
CA ASN A 468 11.07 -28.79 14.63
C ASN A 468 11.61 -30.11 14.06
N SER A 469 11.45 -30.39 12.76
CA SER A 469 11.98 -31.59 12.11
C SER A 469 13.47 -31.74 12.37
N THR A 470 14.28 -30.70 12.13
CA THR A 470 15.75 -30.71 12.32
C THR A 470 16.19 -30.99 13.76
N TYR A 471 15.51 -30.42 14.74
CA TYR A 471 15.82 -30.66 16.16
C TYR A 471 15.37 -32.05 16.60
N ILE A 472 14.18 -32.49 16.18
CA ILE A 472 13.67 -33.85 16.42
C ILE A 472 14.64 -34.88 15.81
N LEU A 473 15.09 -34.62 14.58
CA LEU A 473 16.12 -35.37 13.87
C LEU A 473 17.40 -35.49 14.65
N ALA A 474 17.98 -34.35 15.05
CA ALA A 474 19.22 -34.34 15.82
C ALA A 474 19.11 -35.15 17.11
N CYS A 475 17.96 -35.06 17.81
CA CYS A 475 17.72 -35.84 19.02
C CYS A 475 17.48 -37.34 18.74
N LEU A 476 16.81 -37.70 17.65
CA LEU A 476 16.58 -39.10 17.27
C LEU A 476 17.87 -39.78 16.80
N GLU A 477 18.74 -39.07 16.09
CA GLU A 477 19.98 -39.62 15.54
C GLU A 477 21.07 -39.90 16.57
N GLN A 478 21.06 -39.19 17.70
CA GLN A 478 21.94 -39.51 18.82
C GLN A 478 21.72 -40.94 19.33
N GLU A 479 20.50 -41.47 19.17
CA GLU A 479 20.10 -42.81 19.58
C GLU A 479 20.25 -43.87 18.45
N LEU A 480 20.60 -43.45 17.22
CA LEU A 480 20.86 -44.35 16.10
C LEU A 480 22.33 -44.75 16.03
N ALA A 481 22.59 -45.97 15.52
CA ALA A 481 23.93 -46.40 15.15
C ALA A 481 24.52 -45.42 14.12
N ILE A 482 25.84 -45.19 14.17
CA ILE A 482 26.51 -44.15 13.35
C ILE A 482 26.18 -44.29 11.86
N GLN A 483 26.11 -45.53 11.36
CA GLN A 483 25.75 -45.87 9.98
C GLN A 483 24.33 -45.47 9.56
N ASP A 484 23.42 -45.31 10.52
CA ASP A 484 22.01 -44.97 10.31
C ASP A 484 21.71 -43.48 10.56
N ARG A 485 22.73 -42.68 10.92
CA ARG A 485 22.58 -41.23 11.14
C ARG A 485 22.47 -40.50 9.81
N LEU A 486 21.46 -39.65 9.68
CA LEU A 486 21.08 -38.98 8.43
C LEU A 486 21.28 -37.46 8.47
N SER A 487 21.79 -36.87 9.56
CA SER A 487 21.73 -35.42 9.82
C SER A 487 22.55 -34.63 8.84
N SER A 488 23.72 -35.14 8.45
CA SER A 488 24.52 -34.50 7.40
C SER A 488 23.78 -34.49 6.06
N ARG A 489 23.11 -35.60 5.70
CA ARG A 489 22.28 -35.69 4.48
C ARG A 489 21.03 -34.83 4.58
N TYR A 490 20.37 -34.80 5.74
CA TYR A 490 19.17 -33.99 5.99
C TYR A 490 19.50 -32.50 5.95
N ASN A 491 20.53 -32.05 6.65
CA ASN A 491 20.91 -30.64 6.68
C ASN A 491 21.31 -30.18 5.28
N MET A 492 22.06 -31.00 4.53
CA MET A 492 22.42 -30.72 3.13
C MET A 492 21.17 -30.65 2.23
N GLN A 493 20.24 -31.61 2.36
CA GLN A 493 18.99 -31.63 1.58
C GLN A 493 18.05 -30.48 1.93
N HIS A 494 17.93 -30.14 3.22
CA HIS A 494 17.11 -29.04 3.70
C HIS A 494 17.69 -27.69 3.25
N GLU A 495 19.01 -27.54 3.33
CA GLU A 495 19.71 -26.36 2.80
C GLU A 495 19.56 -26.25 1.28
N GLN A 496 19.62 -27.37 0.56
CA GLN A 496 19.36 -27.39 -0.88
C GLN A 496 17.92 -26.99 -1.21
N ASN A 497 16.92 -27.51 -0.48
CA ASN A 497 15.51 -27.13 -0.64
C ASN A 497 15.30 -25.63 -0.38
N LEU A 498 15.87 -25.09 0.71
CA LEU A 498 15.86 -23.65 0.99
C LEU A 498 16.47 -22.83 -0.14
N LYS A 499 17.62 -23.26 -0.68
CA LYS A 499 18.29 -22.61 -1.82
C LYS A 499 17.44 -22.65 -3.09
N GLU A 500 16.85 -23.79 -3.43
CA GLU A 500 15.97 -23.94 -4.60
C GLU A 500 14.69 -23.10 -4.46
N GLN A 501 14.12 -23.04 -3.25
CA GLN A 501 12.94 -22.24 -2.98
C GLN A 501 13.24 -20.72 -2.99
N GLN A 502 14.41 -20.30 -2.50
CA GLN A 502 14.89 -18.93 -2.61
C GLN A 502 15.07 -18.53 -4.08
N LYS A 503 15.75 -19.36 -4.88
CA LYS A 503 15.91 -19.13 -6.33
C LYS A 503 14.56 -18.98 -7.03
N LEU A 504 13.59 -19.85 -6.73
CA LEU A 504 12.24 -19.75 -7.30
C LEU A 504 11.53 -18.44 -6.91
N ASN A 505 11.70 -17.98 -5.67
CA ASN A 505 11.12 -16.73 -5.20
C ASN A 505 11.78 -15.50 -5.86
N GLU A 506 13.11 -15.52 -6.01
CA GLU A 506 13.88 -14.48 -6.70
C GLU A 506 13.43 -14.37 -8.16
N ILE A 507 13.37 -15.48 -8.89
CA ILE A 507 12.86 -15.52 -10.28
C ILE A 507 11.44 -14.94 -10.36
N LYS A 508 10.55 -15.29 -9.42
CA LYS A 508 9.18 -14.76 -9.38
C LYS A 508 9.14 -13.26 -9.10
N GLN A 509 10.01 -12.75 -8.23
CA GLN A 509 10.10 -11.32 -7.92
C GLN A 509 10.67 -10.52 -9.09
N GLU A 510 11.75 -11.00 -9.71
CA GLU A 510 12.35 -10.39 -10.89
C GLU A 510 11.32 -10.29 -12.03
N MET A 511 10.56 -11.36 -12.29
CA MET A 511 9.46 -11.34 -13.26
C MET A 511 8.38 -10.32 -12.92
N ALA A 512 7.99 -10.19 -11.65
CA ALA A 512 6.98 -9.23 -11.24
C ALA A 512 7.46 -7.78 -11.47
N GLN A 513 8.73 -7.50 -11.18
CA GLN A 513 9.35 -6.21 -11.45
C GLN A 513 9.48 -5.94 -12.95
N GLU A 514 9.88 -6.93 -13.74
CA GLU A 514 10.05 -6.78 -15.17
C GLU A 514 8.70 -6.59 -15.89
N LYS A 515 7.65 -7.32 -15.48
CA LYS A 515 6.28 -7.08 -15.94
C LYS A 515 5.79 -5.68 -15.58
N ALA A 516 6.11 -5.16 -14.39
CA ALA A 516 5.76 -3.80 -14.00
C ALA A 516 6.47 -2.75 -14.88
N LYS A 517 7.77 -2.94 -15.16
CA LYS A 517 8.54 -2.08 -16.08
C LYS A 517 7.97 -2.12 -17.50
N LEU A 518 7.61 -3.31 -17.98
CA LEU A 518 7.06 -3.49 -19.32
C LEU A 518 5.69 -2.84 -19.46
N LYS A 519 4.83 -2.98 -18.45
CA LYS A 519 3.54 -2.27 -18.39
C LYS A 519 3.71 -0.75 -18.37
N ALA A 520 4.66 -0.23 -17.59
CA ALA A 520 4.97 1.21 -17.58
C ALA A 520 5.52 1.69 -18.94
N ALA A 521 6.33 0.87 -19.61
CA ALA A 521 6.82 1.17 -20.95
C ALA A 521 5.69 1.17 -21.99
N GLU A 522 4.75 0.22 -21.92
CA GLU A 522 3.55 0.19 -22.78
C GLU A 522 2.65 1.41 -22.56
N GLU A 523 2.46 1.85 -21.32
CA GLU A 523 1.70 3.05 -20.99
C GLU A 523 2.38 4.31 -21.54
N ASN A 524 3.71 4.43 -21.40
CA ASN A 524 4.49 5.53 -21.98
C ASN A 524 4.43 5.53 -23.53
N LEU A 525 4.43 4.36 -24.15
CA LEU A 525 4.38 4.24 -25.61
C LEU A 525 3.00 4.67 -26.13
N LYS A 526 1.92 4.27 -25.46
CA LYS A 526 0.56 4.76 -25.76
C LYS A 526 0.43 6.28 -25.61
N GLN A 527 1.07 6.89 -24.61
CA GLN A 527 1.08 8.34 -24.46
C GLN A 527 1.81 9.03 -25.62
N LYS A 528 2.97 8.48 -26.04
CA LYS A 528 3.72 9.00 -27.19
C LYS A 528 2.96 8.86 -28.50
N ASP A 529 2.28 7.73 -28.73
CA ASP A 529 1.46 7.52 -29.92
C ASP A 529 0.31 8.55 -29.97
N LYS A 530 -0.34 8.82 -28.83
CA LYS A 530 -1.38 9.83 -28.74
C LYS A 530 -0.84 11.25 -29.04
N ALA A 531 0.32 11.60 -28.49
CA ALA A 531 0.98 12.87 -28.77
C ALA A 531 1.40 13.01 -30.25
N LEU A 532 1.83 11.92 -30.87
CA LEU A 532 2.17 11.88 -32.30
C LEU A 532 0.91 12.09 -33.17
N GLU A 533 -0.20 11.46 -32.79
CA GLU A 533 -1.48 11.64 -33.49
C GLU A 533 -1.99 13.09 -33.39
N GLU A 534 -1.85 13.71 -32.22
CA GLU A 534 -2.17 15.13 -32.01
C GLU A 534 -1.27 16.05 -32.84
N ALA A 535 0.04 15.81 -32.86
CA ALA A 535 0.98 16.56 -33.69
C ALA A 535 0.69 16.42 -35.19
N ASN A 536 0.31 15.22 -35.66
CA ASN A 536 -0.07 15.00 -37.06
C ASN A 536 -1.33 15.78 -37.44
N LYS A 537 -2.34 15.85 -36.55
CA LYS A 537 -3.54 16.68 -36.77
C LYS A 537 -3.18 18.17 -36.85
N GLU A 538 -2.22 18.62 -36.05
CA GLU A 538 -1.73 19.99 -36.09
C GLU A 538 -0.96 20.30 -37.39
N ILE A 539 -0.13 19.37 -37.86
CA ILE A 539 0.55 19.46 -39.16
C ILE A 539 -0.46 19.55 -40.30
N GLU A 540 -1.52 18.72 -40.31
CA GLU A 540 -2.58 18.80 -41.33
C GLU A 540 -3.28 20.16 -41.33
N LYS A 541 -3.57 20.71 -40.14
CA LYS A 541 -4.17 22.03 -39.99
C LYS A 541 -3.26 23.14 -40.49
N LEU A 542 -1.96 23.08 -40.18
CA LEU A 542 -0.97 24.02 -40.70
C LEU A 542 -0.81 23.91 -42.21
N ALA A 543 -0.82 22.69 -42.77
CA ALA A 543 -0.77 22.48 -44.22
C ALA A 543 -1.99 23.08 -44.94
N GLN A 544 -3.18 22.97 -44.36
CA GLN A 544 -4.38 23.64 -44.87
C GLN A 544 -4.23 25.17 -44.82
N GLN A 545 -3.73 25.73 -43.71
CA GLN A 545 -3.48 27.17 -43.58
C GLN A 545 -2.47 27.69 -44.62
N VAL A 546 -1.38 26.95 -44.85
CA VAL A 546 -0.39 27.28 -45.88
C VAL A 546 -1.03 27.28 -47.26
N THR A 547 -1.90 26.31 -47.55
CA THR A 547 -2.62 26.23 -48.83
C THR A 547 -3.53 27.46 -49.01
N THR A 548 -4.29 27.86 -47.99
CA THR A 548 -5.12 29.08 -48.02
C THR A 548 -4.28 30.36 -48.16
N GLN A 549 -3.10 30.41 -47.56
CA GLN A 549 -2.17 31.54 -47.73
C GLN A 549 -1.63 31.63 -49.16
N GLN A 550 -1.25 30.49 -49.76
CA GLN A 550 -0.82 30.45 -51.15
C GLN A 550 -1.91 30.87 -52.14
N GLU A 551 -3.17 30.55 -51.86
CA GLU A 551 -4.31 31.04 -52.65
C GLU A 551 -4.46 32.57 -52.54
N LYS A 552 -4.33 33.12 -51.33
CA LYS A 552 -4.35 34.58 -51.11
C LYS A 552 -3.19 35.29 -51.79
N GLU A 553 -1.99 34.71 -51.78
CA GLU A 553 -0.83 35.24 -52.51
C GLU A 553 -1.10 35.28 -54.02
N LYS A 554 -1.67 34.23 -54.59
CA LYS A 554 -2.05 34.21 -56.01
C LYS A 554 -3.09 35.28 -56.37
N ASP A 555 -4.06 35.52 -55.51
CA ASP A 555 -5.06 36.57 -55.74
C ASP A 555 -4.48 37.98 -55.59
N LEU A 556 -3.53 38.15 -54.65
CA LEU A 556 -2.73 39.38 -54.55
C LEU A 556 -1.89 39.64 -55.80
N ASP A 557 -1.22 38.61 -56.33
CA ASP A 557 -0.43 38.72 -57.56
C ASP A 557 -1.30 39.12 -58.76
N LYS A 558 -2.49 38.53 -58.91
CA LYS A 558 -3.46 38.95 -59.94
C LYS A 558 -3.84 40.43 -59.79
N SER A 559 -4.07 40.90 -58.56
CA SER A 559 -4.40 42.30 -58.30
C SER A 559 -3.22 43.24 -58.63
N ILE A 560 -1.98 42.81 -58.38
CA ILE A 560 -0.77 43.54 -58.75
C ILE A 560 -0.64 43.65 -60.27
N ASP A 561 -0.94 42.57 -61.00
CA ASP A 561 -0.93 42.54 -62.46
C ASP A 561 -1.99 43.49 -63.06
N GLU A 562 -3.21 43.48 -62.51
CA GLU A 562 -4.28 44.40 -62.91
C GLU A 562 -3.89 45.86 -62.69
N LYS A 563 -3.32 46.19 -61.52
CA LYS A 563 -2.81 47.55 -61.25
C LYS A 563 -1.64 47.92 -62.15
N SER A 564 -0.78 46.97 -62.51
CA SER A 564 0.32 47.20 -63.45
C SER A 564 -0.18 47.47 -64.88
N LYS A 565 -1.26 46.81 -65.32
CA LYS A 565 -1.94 47.12 -66.58
C LYS A 565 -2.54 48.53 -66.55
N GLN A 566 -3.28 48.88 -65.50
CA GLN A 566 -3.83 50.24 -65.34
C GLN A 566 -2.73 51.31 -65.38
N LYS A 567 -1.58 51.05 -64.75
CA LYS A 567 -0.43 51.96 -64.82
C LYS A 567 0.09 52.14 -66.25
N LYS A 568 0.18 51.06 -67.04
CA LYS A 568 0.61 51.13 -68.45
C LYS A 568 -0.39 51.90 -69.32
N GLU A 569 -1.68 51.67 -69.11
CA GLU A 569 -2.75 52.40 -69.82
C GLU A 569 -2.71 53.90 -69.50
N LEU A 570 -2.56 54.26 -68.22
CA LEU A 570 -2.38 55.65 -67.80
C LEU A 570 -1.12 56.28 -68.39
N SER A 571 0.00 55.56 -68.41
CA SER A 571 1.25 56.03 -69.06
C SER A 571 1.07 56.26 -70.56
N SER A 572 0.33 55.38 -71.25
CA SER A 572 0.02 55.53 -72.67
C SER A 572 -0.90 56.73 -72.94
N ASP A 573 -1.90 56.94 -72.09
CA ASP A 573 -2.82 58.09 -72.21
C ASP A 573 -2.06 59.42 -72.05
N ILE A 574 -1.16 59.49 -71.05
CA ILE A 574 -0.27 60.64 -70.83
C ILE A 574 0.62 60.90 -72.05
N LEU A 575 1.26 59.86 -72.62
CA LEU A 575 2.10 60.00 -73.81
C LEU A 575 1.33 60.52 -75.02
N SER A 576 0.08 60.07 -75.22
CA SER A 576 -0.75 60.56 -76.34
C SER A 576 -1.09 62.06 -76.20
N LYS A 577 -1.35 62.52 -74.97
CA LYS A 577 -1.63 63.94 -74.69
C LYS A 577 -0.39 64.83 -74.83
N VAL A 578 0.81 64.29 -74.56
CA VAL A 578 2.07 64.99 -74.84
C VAL A 578 2.30 65.13 -76.34
N GLY A 579 2.03 64.09 -77.14
CA GLY A 579 2.13 64.18 -78.60
C GLY A 579 1.18 65.20 -79.24
N GLN A 580 -0.02 65.39 -78.68
CA GLN A 580 -0.95 66.44 -79.11
C GLN A 580 -0.43 67.85 -78.83
N LYS A 581 0.36 68.03 -77.77
CA LYS A 581 0.99 69.31 -77.44
C LYS A 581 2.05 69.71 -78.47
N ASP A 582 2.88 68.76 -78.90
CA ASP A 582 3.93 69.03 -79.90
C ASP A 582 3.34 69.36 -81.28
N GLN A 583 2.21 68.73 -81.64
CA GLN A 583 1.49 69.03 -82.89
C GLN A 583 0.87 70.44 -82.87
N LEU A 584 0.28 70.86 -81.75
CA LEU A 584 -0.24 72.21 -81.56
C LEU A 584 0.87 73.27 -81.66
N GLN A 585 2.09 72.94 -81.22
CA GLN A 585 3.23 73.85 -81.30
C GLN A 585 3.76 74.03 -82.74
N GLN A 586 3.73 72.98 -83.56
CA GLN A 586 4.05 73.08 -85.00
C GLN A 586 2.99 73.86 -85.80
N ASP A 587 1.71 73.74 -85.44
CA ASP A 587 0.63 74.47 -86.11
C ASP A 587 0.71 75.99 -85.86
N ILE A 588 1.24 76.41 -84.70
CA ILE A 588 1.51 77.81 -84.37
C ILE A 588 2.64 78.37 -85.25
N GLU A 589 3.78 77.69 -85.37
CA GLU A 589 4.91 78.12 -86.22
C GLU A 589 4.53 78.23 -87.71
N ARG A 590 3.58 77.41 -88.18
CA ARG A 590 3.10 77.42 -89.57
C ARG A 590 2.21 78.61 -89.89
N LEU A 591 1.46 79.12 -88.90
CA LEU A 591 0.59 80.29 -89.05
C LEU A 591 1.39 81.60 -89.06
N GLU A 592 2.45 81.70 -88.25
CA GLU A 592 3.32 82.89 -88.18
C GLU A 592 4.08 83.14 -89.50
N ASN A 593 4.63 82.09 -90.13
CA ASN A 593 5.39 82.24 -91.38
C ASN A 593 4.52 82.64 -92.59
N LYS A 594 3.25 82.22 -92.62
CA LYS A 594 2.33 82.54 -93.72
C LYS A 594 1.89 84.01 -93.73
N GLN A 595 1.87 84.66 -92.56
CA GLN A 595 1.63 86.10 -92.43
C GLN A 595 2.86 86.93 -92.82
N LEU A 596 4.07 86.44 -92.53
CA LEU A 596 5.33 87.09 -92.89
C LEU A 596 5.53 87.18 -94.42
N ASP A 597 5.22 86.11 -95.16
CA ASP A 597 5.31 86.07 -96.63
C ASP A 597 4.31 87.00 -97.34
N GLN A 598 3.13 87.25 -96.74
CA GLN A 598 2.15 88.19 -97.29
C GLN A 598 2.52 89.66 -97.03
N ALA A 599 3.27 89.95 -95.96
CA ALA A 599 3.78 91.28 -95.65
C ALA A 599 4.92 91.68 -96.61
N ILE A 600 5.86 90.76 -96.88
CA ILE A 600 7.00 91.01 -97.79
C ILE A 600 6.51 91.32 -99.22
N LYS A 601 5.55 90.54 -99.74
CA LYS A 601 4.98 90.79 -101.09
C LYS A 601 4.26 92.14 -101.24
N LYS A 602 3.69 92.69 -100.17
CA LYS A 602 3.03 94.01 -100.20
C LYS A 602 4.05 95.16 -100.12
N VAL A 603 5.17 94.96 -99.43
CA VAL A 603 6.28 95.92 -99.35
C VAL A 603 7.03 96.00 -100.69
N ASP A 604 7.27 94.86 -101.35
CA ASP A 604 7.92 94.84 -102.68
C ASP A 604 7.06 95.53 -103.75
N ALA A 605 5.74 95.34 -103.74
CA ALA A 605 4.81 96.02 -104.64
C ALA A 605 4.74 97.55 -104.40
N TRP A 606 4.91 97.99 -103.15
CA TRP A 606 4.96 99.40 -102.80
C TRP A 606 6.27 100.07 -103.24
N MET A 607 7.43 99.41 -103.02
CA MET A 607 8.73 99.92 -103.46
C MET A 607 8.83 100.06 -104.99
N ASP A 608 8.22 99.14 -105.76
CA ASP A 608 8.25 99.19 -107.23
C ASP A 608 7.38 100.33 -107.81
N THR A 609 6.43 100.85 -107.02
CA THR A 609 5.55 101.98 -107.41
C THR A 609 6.18 103.35 -107.08
N VAL A 610 7.03 103.42 -106.05
CA VAL A 610 7.72 104.66 -105.62
C VAL A 610 8.91 105.01 -106.53
N ILE A 611 9.60 104.02 -107.13
CA ILE A 611 10.78 104.31 -107.96
C ILE A 611 10.41 104.68 -109.41
N LYS A 612 9.28 104.19 -109.93
CA LYS A 612 8.82 104.49 -111.31
C LYS A 612 8.21 105.90 -111.50
N SER A 613 8.13 106.73 -110.45
CA SER A 613 7.52 108.07 -110.49
C SER A 613 8.49 109.25 -110.35
N LYS A 614 9.81 109.06 -110.53
CA LYS A 614 10.83 110.12 -110.38
C LYS A 614 11.51 110.61 -111.67
N TYR A 615 10.95 110.36 -112.85
CA TYR A 615 11.44 110.96 -114.10
C TYR A 615 10.31 111.66 -114.89
N LYS A 616 10.49 112.98 -115.08
CA LYS A 616 9.90 113.88 -116.11
C LYS A 616 8.50 114.46 -115.80
N ASN A 617 8.24 115.78 -115.78
CA ASN A 617 8.89 116.95 -116.42
C ASN A 617 8.66 118.27 -115.66
N ASP A 618 9.55 119.24 -115.92
CA ASP A 618 9.55 120.67 -115.53
C ASP A 618 8.40 121.49 -116.15
N ASP A 619 7.77 122.42 -115.42
CA ASP A 619 8.15 123.85 -115.33
C ASP A 619 7.05 124.72 -114.65
N ASP A 620 7.47 125.41 -113.58
CA ASP A 620 7.06 126.69 -112.96
C ASP A 620 5.59 127.16 -112.82
N THR A 621 5.10 127.63 -111.66
CA THR A 621 5.39 127.44 -110.22
C THR A 621 4.21 128.12 -109.49
N ASP A 622 3.13 127.37 -109.24
CA ASP A 622 2.03 127.65 -108.29
C ASP A 622 0.92 126.61 -108.53
N GLY A 623 0.57 125.80 -107.52
CA GLY A 623 -0.56 124.88 -107.66
C GLY A 623 -0.58 123.67 -106.72
N SER A 624 -1.22 123.83 -105.57
CA SER A 624 -2.16 122.90 -104.93
C SER A 624 -1.91 121.38 -104.93
N GLY A 625 -1.79 120.81 -103.73
CA GLY A 625 -2.08 119.39 -103.40
C GLY A 625 -0.89 118.70 -102.75
N GLY A 626 -0.81 118.53 -101.43
CA GLY A 626 -1.83 117.91 -100.58
C GLY A 626 -1.65 116.39 -100.53
N PHE A 627 -0.48 115.87 -100.14
CA PHE A 627 -0.26 114.43 -99.91
C PHE A 627 1.00 114.10 -99.06
N GLY A 628 1.27 114.86 -97.99
CA GLY A 628 2.46 114.67 -97.14
C GLY A 628 2.24 114.67 -95.63
N THR A 629 1.06 115.07 -95.15
CA THR A 629 0.77 115.24 -93.71
C THR A 629 -0.21 114.20 -93.14
N LEU A 630 -0.82 113.38 -94.00
CA LEU A 630 -1.75 112.29 -93.61
C LEU A 630 -1.11 110.89 -93.65
N THR A 631 0.09 110.76 -94.23
CA THR A 631 0.87 109.52 -94.30
C THR A 631 1.79 109.31 -93.08
N THR A 632 2.18 110.37 -92.38
CA THR A 632 3.05 110.31 -91.19
C THR A 632 2.29 109.91 -89.90
N ILE A 633 1.01 110.27 -89.77
CA ILE A 633 0.18 109.96 -88.59
C ILE A 633 -0.34 108.50 -88.62
N ALA A 634 -0.54 107.93 -89.82
CA ALA A 634 -0.93 106.52 -89.98
C ALA A 634 0.26 105.57 -89.73
N ALA A 635 1.48 105.97 -90.11
CA ALA A 635 2.70 105.20 -89.84
C ALA A 635 3.06 105.17 -88.35
N ALA A 636 2.91 106.29 -87.63
CA ALA A 636 3.16 106.35 -86.18
C ALA A 636 2.22 105.44 -85.37
N ARG A 637 0.92 105.42 -85.69
CA ARG A 637 -0.07 104.54 -85.03
C ARG A 637 0.15 103.06 -85.33
N ALA A 638 0.63 102.72 -86.52
CA ALA A 638 0.96 101.33 -86.87
C ALA A 638 2.20 100.83 -86.10
N ILE A 639 3.18 101.70 -85.83
CA ILE A 639 4.37 101.38 -85.03
C ILE A 639 3.99 101.20 -83.55
N ASP A 640 3.14 102.08 -82.98
CA ASP A 640 2.67 101.95 -81.59
C ASP A 640 1.84 100.66 -81.37
N THR A 641 1.01 100.28 -82.35
CA THR A 641 0.24 99.02 -82.30
C THR A 641 1.14 97.78 -82.46
N LEU A 642 2.28 97.92 -83.14
CA LEU A 642 3.28 96.85 -83.28
C LEU A 642 4.10 96.67 -81.99
N GLU A 643 4.41 97.77 -81.31
CA GLU A 643 5.16 97.78 -80.04
C GLU A 643 4.34 97.19 -78.88
N GLU A 644 3.01 97.39 -78.87
CA GLU A 644 2.10 96.72 -77.92
C GLU A 644 2.02 95.20 -78.12
N ASN A 645 2.11 94.71 -79.36
CA ASN A 645 1.92 93.29 -79.67
C ASN A 645 3.24 92.50 -79.77
N GLN A 646 4.35 93.15 -80.17
CA GLN A 646 5.68 92.56 -80.37
C GLN A 646 6.80 93.57 -80.05
N PRO A 647 7.16 93.74 -78.76
CA PRO A 647 8.03 94.83 -78.30
C PRO A 647 9.45 94.83 -78.89
N GLU A 648 10.03 93.65 -79.16
CA GLU A 648 11.40 93.55 -79.72
C GLU A 648 11.50 93.99 -81.20
N LEU A 649 10.41 93.95 -81.96
CA LEU A 649 10.36 94.37 -83.36
C LEU A 649 10.09 95.88 -83.49
N GLY A 650 9.27 96.44 -82.60
CA GLY A 650 9.00 97.89 -82.54
C GLY A 650 10.25 98.72 -82.23
N GLU A 651 11.12 98.25 -81.33
CA GLU A 651 12.34 98.96 -80.95
C GLU A 651 13.34 99.07 -82.11
N LYS A 652 13.53 98.00 -82.90
CA LYS A 652 14.41 97.99 -84.07
C LYS A 652 13.99 98.98 -85.17
N ILE A 653 12.68 99.18 -85.34
CA ILE A 653 12.13 100.08 -86.36
C ILE A 653 12.30 101.55 -85.90
N LYS A 654 12.09 101.84 -84.61
CA LYS A 654 12.35 103.16 -84.00
C LYS A 654 13.79 103.62 -84.19
N THR A 655 14.77 102.75 -83.93
CA THR A 655 16.20 103.09 -84.05
C THR A 655 16.60 103.37 -85.51
N THR A 656 15.87 102.81 -86.46
CA THR A 656 16.13 103.00 -87.90
C THR A 656 15.46 104.29 -88.42
N ALA A 657 14.28 104.66 -87.90
CA ALA A 657 13.56 105.87 -88.28
C ALA A 657 14.18 107.17 -87.72
N VAL A 658 14.77 107.13 -86.52
CA VAL A 658 15.46 108.29 -85.89
C VAL A 658 16.70 108.75 -86.67
N LYS A 659 17.24 107.93 -87.57
CA LYS A 659 18.38 108.30 -88.43
C LYS A 659 18.01 109.14 -89.66
N PHE A 660 16.73 109.24 -90.01
CA PHE A 660 16.30 109.88 -91.26
C PHE A 660 15.57 111.22 -91.09
N GLU A 661 14.98 111.52 -89.92
CA GLU A 661 14.29 112.80 -89.69
C GLU A 661 14.65 113.35 -88.29
N GLY A 662 15.23 114.54 -88.24
CA GLY A 662 15.89 115.12 -87.06
C GLY A 662 15.02 115.28 -85.79
N GLU A 663 15.70 115.26 -84.64
CA GLU A 663 15.21 115.05 -83.26
C GLU A 663 14.10 115.95 -82.70
N ASN A 664 13.67 117.03 -83.37
CA ASN A 664 12.85 118.06 -82.72
C ASN A 664 11.32 117.92 -82.88
N ILE A 665 10.80 116.91 -83.59
CA ILE A 665 9.34 116.79 -83.84
C ILE A 665 8.67 115.68 -82.99
N VAL A 666 9.44 114.76 -82.38
CA VAL A 666 8.88 113.53 -81.75
C VAL A 666 8.62 113.67 -80.24
N LYS A 667 9.23 114.65 -79.56
CA LYS A 667 9.10 114.80 -78.08
C LYS A 667 7.75 115.30 -77.59
N GLU A 668 6.87 115.84 -78.44
CA GLU A 668 5.61 116.43 -78.00
C GLU A 668 4.44 115.44 -77.85
N ASN A 669 4.46 114.25 -78.46
CA ASN A 669 3.23 113.46 -78.66
C ASN A 669 3.03 112.22 -77.77
N LEU A 670 3.95 111.82 -76.87
CA LEU A 670 3.90 110.51 -76.17
C LEU A 670 3.66 110.55 -74.63
N LYS A 671 2.99 111.57 -74.09
CA LYS A 671 2.88 111.80 -72.63
C LYS A 671 1.62 111.26 -71.91
N ILE A 672 0.78 110.43 -72.53
CA ILE A 672 -0.53 110.09 -71.94
C ILE A 672 -0.83 108.60 -72.08
N SER A 673 -0.72 107.82 -70.98
CA SER A 673 -1.63 106.70 -70.61
C SER A 673 -0.93 105.59 -69.78
N ASN A 674 -0.70 105.87 -68.50
CA ASN A 674 -0.47 104.89 -67.44
C ASN A 674 -1.81 104.34 -66.89
N ASN A 675 -1.76 103.17 -66.23
CA ASN A 675 -2.60 102.69 -65.08
C ASN A 675 -3.74 101.66 -65.33
N LEU A 676 -3.82 100.67 -64.39
CA LEU A 676 -4.92 99.74 -63.97
C LEU A 676 -4.60 98.23 -64.27
N LYS A 677 -4.72 97.20 -63.40
CA LYS A 677 -5.09 97.00 -61.97
C LYS A 677 -4.91 95.50 -61.57
N ASN A 678 -4.77 95.22 -60.25
CA ASN A 678 -4.55 93.95 -59.52
C ASN A 678 -5.84 93.25 -58.95
N GLU A 679 -5.67 92.06 -58.30
CA GLU A 679 -6.45 91.36 -57.20
C GLU A 679 -7.39 90.16 -57.59
N LYS A 680 -7.65 89.03 -56.86
CA LYS A 680 -7.46 88.53 -55.45
C LYS A 680 -7.89 87.01 -55.24
N ASN A 681 -7.23 86.28 -54.29
CA ASN A 681 -7.66 85.33 -53.17
C ASN A 681 -8.66 84.13 -53.34
N ASP A 682 -8.79 83.05 -52.52
CA ASP A 682 -8.21 82.48 -51.24
C ASP A 682 -8.76 81.02 -50.93
N LYS A 683 -8.00 80.17 -50.19
CA LYS A 683 -8.32 79.22 -49.04
C LYS A 683 -9.42 78.08 -49.12
N ASN A 684 -9.51 76.98 -48.32
CA ASN A 684 -8.82 76.35 -47.17
C ASN A 684 -9.32 74.89 -46.81
N THR A 685 -8.40 74.04 -46.28
CA THR A 685 -8.40 73.10 -45.08
C THR A 685 -9.42 71.98 -44.70
N SER A 686 -8.83 70.90 -44.11
CA SER A 686 -9.15 70.16 -42.83
C SER A 686 -10.12 68.95 -42.85
N SER A 687 -10.02 67.83 -42.07
CA SER A 687 -9.08 67.28 -41.06
C SER A 687 -9.49 65.84 -40.63
N LYS A 688 -8.56 65.08 -39.98
CA LYS A 688 -8.73 64.09 -38.86
C LYS A 688 -9.54 62.78 -39.10
N PHE A 689 -9.32 61.61 -38.46
CA PHE A 689 -8.76 61.18 -37.16
C PHE A 689 -8.30 59.69 -37.19
N LYS A 690 -7.45 59.32 -36.21
CA LYS A 690 -6.95 58.01 -35.72
C LYS A 690 -8.02 56.89 -35.61
N ARG A 691 -7.69 55.59 -35.69
CA ARG A 691 -6.87 54.81 -34.72
C ARG A 691 -6.23 53.59 -35.36
#